data_AF-K9VJW4-F1
#
_entry.id   AF-K9VJW4-F1
#
_cell.length_a   1.000
_cell.length_b   1.000
_cell.length_c   1.000
_cell.angle_alpha   90.00
_cell.angle_beta   90.00
_cell.angle_gamma   90.00
#
_symmetry.space_group_name_H-M   'P 1'
#
loop_
_entity.id
_entity.type
_entity.pdbx_description
1 polymer ?
#
loop_
_entity_poly.entity_id
_entity_poly.type
_entity_poly.pdbx_seq_one_letter_code
_entity_poly.pdbx_strand_id
1 'polypeptide(L)'
;MNISSNDGNFFDLTPNSDYFRLTPGLLNPFTRGLRALEGNDIVIGSVSPELIDGGGGDDWLFGYVGNDALIGGQGNDLLRAGQGSDLLRGDEGDDILAGDLDGDTLVGGSGNDTFVLRTDLNAAAVDWIADFDPRFDGIGLTDNLSEADLNLEPWAGGTLIKIKANNRILGQVANVSPAELRARFAPADFVLDDNLNRPINLDVLKNPIQSLKDFVGEDDLRDIYTFTTTNTPSSIQLQLSGLNGDANLFLVRDANLDGQLSPEEIVSVSASRNPGTQSEVIESRFSVPSRYFVFVQQAVRGANTDYNLDINVQPIQFELNQAIPIGTFSTRIQGSLDDFVEEKQPAKLYKFDLPQPSNLQVNLRGIYPSTDADLVLFQDVNNNNKVDFGEILGVPQQQGNNPEEIFFRGLSAGTYYLGVNSFAGNTRYNLSILAAPTTDNFNNLFGYGLVDAAAAVAAATDKQQLDAADPLTSAAKFNNIGDLNLLNVAPAWKAGYTGKGVVVAVLDSGVDLSHPDLTSNIWRNPNEIPGNGIDDDLNGVSDDVNGWDFVDGDANPSPESNDQRGFHGTHVAGIIGAQRNGIDITPLNNTLEMNGLEMSGVAYEAQIMPVRVGSFGDVSVSNLVDGIRYAVNNGADVINMSLGGLEFLNNEVRKALEDAKGAGVFVVMSAGNDRDKLNPSEPTFPAFYAFDNLGVAVGAVTTPGKQVTIFSNPAGSITTNFVVAPGYEVLSTVPITPRNVDGYGILNGTSMAAPYVAGVVALMLQANPNLTPDQILEFLTATAKAEGITSEVRET
;
A
#
# COMPACT_ATOMS: atom_id res chain seq x y z
N MET A 1 -16.48 17.40 3.41
CA MET A 1 -16.86 17.13 4.81
C MET A 1 -17.15 18.39 5.63
N ASN A 2 -18.23 18.38 6.41
CA ASN A 2 -18.27 18.78 7.84
C ASN A 2 -19.73 18.75 8.32
N ILE A 3 -20.14 17.64 8.92
CA ILE A 3 -21.11 17.69 10.01
C ILE A 3 -20.33 17.20 11.22
N SER A 4 -19.53 18.08 11.82
CA SER A 4 -19.16 17.82 13.21
C SER A 4 -20.47 17.69 13.97
N SER A 5 -20.66 16.58 14.68
CA SER A 5 -21.59 16.56 15.79
C SER A 5 -21.43 17.86 16.58
N ASN A 6 -22.54 18.50 16.97
CA ASN A 6 -22.52 19.84 17.59
C ASN A 6 -21.66 19.91 18.87
N ASP A 7 -21.20 18.77 19.39
CA ASP A 7 -20.34 18.61 20.56
C ASP A 7 -18.87 18.27 20.23
N GLY A 8 -18.51 17.99 18.96
CA GLY A 8 -17.13 17.81 18.50
C GLY A 8 -16.44 16.52 18.95
N ASN A 9 -17.19 15.54 19.44
CA ASN A 9 -16.63 14.32 20.02
C ASN A 9 -16.55 13.15 19.04
N PHE A 10 -17.40 13.13 18.01
CA PHE A 10 -17.44 12.09 16.98
C PHE A 10 -17.12 12.67 15.60
N PHE A 11 -16.50 11.83 14.78
CA PHE A 11 -16.40 12.01 13.35
C PHE A 11 -17.59 11.31 12.67
N ASP A 12 -18.55 12.09 12.18
CA ASP A 12 -19.76 11.52 11.57
C ASP A 12 -19.61 11.49 10.04
N LEU A 13 -19.88 10.33 9.44
CA LEU A 13 -20.10 10.19 7.99
C LEU A 13 -21.52 10.63 7.65
N THR A 14 -21.96 10.35 6.43
CA THR A 14 -23.28 10.75 5.95
C THR A 14 -24.32 9.69 6.27
N PRO A 15 -25.62 10.01 6.33
CA PRO A 15 -26.67 8.99 6.50
C PRO A 15 -26.96 8.15 5.23
N ASN A 16 -25.99 8.02 4.33
CA ASN A 16 -26.09 7.18 3.13
C ASN A 16 -24.85 6.27 3.11
N SER A 17 -24.94 5.15 2.37
CA SER A 17 -23.79 4.27 2.12
C SER A 17 -22.51 5.02 1.78
N ASP A 18 -21.50 4.85 2.62
CA ASP A 18 -20.20 5.50 2.58
C ASP A 18 -19.08 4.45 2.42
N TYR A 19 -18.04 4.80 1.66
CA TYR A 19 -16.75 4.10 1.71
C TYR A 19 -15.74 5.05 2.32
N PHE A 20 -15.13 4.65 3.44
CA PHE A 20 -14.25 5.52 4.19
C PHE A 20 -13.04 4.78 4.74
N ARG A 21 -11.85 5.35 4.50
CA ARG A 21 -10.59 4.83 5.06
C ARG A 21 -9.98 5.81 6.05
N LEU A 22 -9.69 5.33 7.25
CA LEU A 22 -8.98 6.06 8.27
C LEU A 22 -7.48 6.18 7.94
N THR A 23 -6.93 7.33 8.29
CA THR A 23 -5.47 7.55 8.28
C THR A 23 -4.99 7.70 9.72
N PRO A 24 -3.74 7.30 10.02
CA PRO A 24 -3.23 7.37 11.39
C PRO A 24 -3.40 8.77 11.98
N GLY A 25 -4.06 8.83 13.13
CA GLY A 25 -4.30 10.08 13.87
C GLY A 25 -5.41 10.98 13.32
N LEU A 26 -6.16 10.57 12.29
CA LEU A 26 -7.34 11.31 11.80
C LEU A 26 -8.39 11.50 12.91
N LEU A 27 -8.58 10.48 13.75
CA LEU A 27 -9.54 10.50 14.86
C LEU A 27 -9.02 11.16 16.14
N ASN A 28 -7.76 11.63 16.18
CA ASN A 28 -7.18 12.27 17.37
C ASN A 28 -8.02 13.41 17.98
N PRO A 29 -8.69 14.29 17.20
CA PRO A 29 -9.55 15.32 17.78
C PRO A 29 -10.94 14.80 18.19
N PHE A 30 -11.32 13.58 17.82
CA PHE A 30 -12.64 12.98 18.03
C PHE A 30 -12.55 11.87 19.09
N THR A 31 -12.65 12.27 20.36
CA THR A 31 -12.46 11.37 21.52
C THR A 31 -13.42 10.18 21.61
N ARG A 32 -14.46 10.13 20.77
CA ARG A 32 -15.43 9.04 20.72
C ARG A 32 -15.44 8.29 19.38
N GLY A 33 -14.47 8.54 18.50
CA GLY A 33 -14.31 7.76 17.27
C GLY A 33 -15.18 8.21 16.10
N LEU A 34 -15.46 7.27 15.20
CA LEU A 34 -16.22 7.46 13.95
C LEU A 34 -17.63 6.87 14.06
N ARG A 35 -18.61 7.51 13.42
CA ARG A 35 -19.96 6.98 13.21
C ARG A 35 -20.34 7.06 11.74
N ALA A 36 -20.75 5.95 11.14
CA ALA A 36 -21.17 5.90 9.75
C ALA A 36 -22.65 6.25 9.54
N LEU A 37 -23.47 6.08 10.59
CA LEU A 37 -24.86 6.53 10.75
C LEU A 37 -25.91 5.60 10.13
N GLU A 38 -26.28 5.80 8.87
CA GLU A 38 -27.34 5.04 8.17
C GLU A 38 -26.84 4.73 6.77
N GLY A 39 -27.29 3.63 6.16
CA GLY A 39 -26.77 3.15 4.89
C GLY A 39 -25.85 1.95 5.08
N ASN A 40 -25.58 1.22 4.01
CA ASN A 40 -24.66 0.08 4.03
C ASN A 40 -23.25 0.62 3.78
N ASP A 41 -22.42 0.68 4.81
CA ASP A 41 -21.15 1.38 4.84
C ASP A 41 -19.95 0.43 4.75
N ILE A 42 -18.82 0.92 4.23
CA ILE A 42 -17.53 0.24 4.29
C ILE A 42 -16.56 1.17 5.00
N VAL A 43 -16.12 0.78 6.19
CA VAL A 43 -15.14 1.55 6.96
C VAL A 43 -13.89 0.72 7.16
N ILE A 44 -12.77 1.25 6.71
CA ILE A 44 -11.45 0.66 6.89
C ILE A 44 -10.68 1.50 7.90
N GLY A 45 -10.27 0.84 8.97
CA GLY A 45 -9.43 1.33 10.04
C GLY A 45 -8.02 1.65 9.57
N SER A 46 -7.22 2.12 10.51
CA SER A 46 -5.81 2.38 10.28
C SER A 46 -4.97 1.43 11.11
N VAL A 47 -3.75 1.85 11.40
CA VAL A 47 -2.80 1.11 12.26
C VAL A 47 -2.87 1.58 13.72
N SER A 48 -3.83 2.43 14.06
CA SER A 48 -4.00 2.99 15.39
C SER A 48 -5.23 2.37 16.06
N PRO A 49 -5.32 2.33 17.39
CA PRO A 49 -6.55 1.92 18.06
C PRO A 49 -7.72 2.86 17.75
N GLU A 50 -8.82 2.32 17.25
CA GLU A 50 -9.99 3.07 16.79
C GLU A 50 -11.30 2.61 17.42
N LEU A 51 -12.29 3.51 17.39
CA LEU A 51 -13.68 3.20 17.72
C LEU A 51 -14.51 3.55 16.49
N ILE A 52 -15.12 2.54 15.89
CA ILE A 52 -15.89 2.63 14.65
C ILE A 52 -17.29 2.08 14.93
N ASP A 53 -18.30 2.87 14.61
CA ASP A 53 -19.73 2.55 14.76
C ASP A 53 -20.39 2.67 13.38
N GLY A 54 -20.82 1.55 12.80
CA GLY A 54 -21.46 1.47 11.48
C GLY A 54 -22.81 2.19 11.50
N GLY A 55 -23.67 1.79 12.43
CA GLY A 55 -24.89 2.51 12.75
C GLY A 55 -26.12 1.75 12.26
N GLY A 56 -26.53 1.90 11.01
CA GLY A 56 -27.72 1.24 10.50
C GLY A 56 -27.64 0.97 9.01
N GLY A 57 -27.93 -0.25 8.59
CA GLY A 57 -27.58 -0.78 7.27
C GLY A 57 -26.71 -2.01 7.43
N ASP A 58 -26.44 -2.71 6.34
CA ASP A 58 -25.56 -3.88 6.34
C ASP A 58 -24.11 -3.41 6.12
N ASP A 59 -23.36 -3.22 7.20
CA ASP A 59 -22.06 -2.55 7.25
C ASP A 59 -20.87 -3.49 7.21
N TRP A 60 -19.76 -3.03 6.63
CA TRP A 60 -18.48 -3.74 6.52
C TRP A 60 -17.40 -2.95 7.24
N LEU A 61 -17.01 -3.41 8.42
CA LEU A 61 -16.07 -2.72 9.29
C LEU A 61 -14.77 -3.52 9.41
N PHE A 62 -13.66 -2.90 9.03
CA PHE A 62 -12.33 -3.48 9.11
C PHE A 62 -11.48 -2.67 10.10
N GLY A 63 -11.01 -3.24 11.20
CA GLY A 63 -10.18 -2.53 12.21
C GLY A 63 -8.72 -2.36 11.77
N TYR A 64 -8.21 -3.37 11.05
CA TYR A 64 -6.87 -3.43 10.49
C TYR A 64 -5.77 -3.70 11.53
N VAL A 65 -5.11 -2.70 12.12
CA VAL A 65 -4.12 -2.95 13.19
C VAL A 65 -4.39 -1.98 14.32
N GLY A 66 -4.47 -2.47 15.55
CA GLY A 66 -4.80 -1.63 16.69
C GLY A 66 -5.42 -2.45 17.81
N ASN A 67 -5.92 -1.80 18.86
CA ASN A 67 -6.89 -2.44 19.74
C ASN A 67 -8.21 -1.72 19.49
N ASP A 68 -8.96 -2.21 18.53
CA ASP A 68 -10.10 -1.57 17.93
C ASP A 68 -11.40 -1.96 18.63
N ALA A 69 -12.37 -1.07 18.53
CA ALA A 69 -13.75 -1.31 18.93
C ALA A 69 -14.64 -1.10 17.72
N LEU A 70 -15.14 -2.20 17.15
CA LEU A 70 -16.03 -2.21 16.00
C LEU A 70 -17.47 -2.50 16.47
N ILE A 71 -18.40 -1.62 16.12
CA ILE A 71 -19.82 -1.73 16.44
C ILE A 71 -20.57 -1.74 15.11
N GLY A 72 -21.25 -2.84 14.78
CA GLY A 72 -22.05 -2.99 13.57
C GLY A 72 -23.26 -2.07 13.59
N GLY A 73 -24.25 -2.38 14.44
CA GLY A 73 -25.39 -1.51 14.67
C GLY A 73 -26.71 -2.21 14.34
N GLN A 74 -27.52 -1.64 13.44
CA GLN A 74 -28.72 -2.29 12.93
C GLN A 74 -28.47 -2.81 11.52
N GLY A 75 -28.75 -4.08 11.22
CA GLY A 75 -28.50 -4.66 9.91
C GLY A 75 -27.61 -5.88 10.04
N ASN A 76 -27.34 -6.55 8.92
CA ASN A 76 -26.50 -7.75 8.92
C ASN A 76 -25.07 -7.33 8.59
N ASP A 77 -24.25 -7.18 9.62
CA ASP A 77 -22.94 -6.57 9.52
C ASP A 77 -21.80 -7.61 9.38
N LEU A 78 -20.70 -7.20 8.76
CA LEU A 78 -19.44 -7.94 8.72
C LEU A 78 -18.35 -7.14 9.43
N LEU A 79 -17.88 -7.67 10.55
CA LEU A 79 -16.84 -7.05 11.37
C LEU A 79 -15.57 -7.92 11.32
N ARG A 80 -14.47 -7.35 10.81
CA ARG A 80 -13.12 -7.95 10.82
C ARG A 80 -12.16 -7.05 11.59
N ALA A 81 -11.71 -7.50 12.76
CA ALA A 81 -10.89 -6.67 13.63
C ALA A 81 -9.47 -6.44 13.08
N GLY A 82 -8.89 -7.48 12.48
CA GLY A 82 -7.50 -7.45 12.03
C GLY A 82 -6.55 -7.88 13.14
N GLN A 83 -5.50 -7.13 13.40
CA GLN A 83 -4.50 -7.46 14.41
C GLN A 83 -4.70 -6.60 15.66
N GLY A 84 -5.01 -7.23 16.79
CA GLY A 84 -5.34 -6.48 18.00
C GLY A 84 -5.84 -7.30 19.16
N SER A 85 -6.01 -6.67 20.32
CA SER A 85 -6.97 -7.16 21.31
C SER A 85 -8.23 -6.33 21.19
N ASP A 86 -9.14 -6.80 20.38
CA ASP A 86 -10.25 -6.02 19.83
C ASP A 86 -11.58 -6.32 20.53
N LEU A 87 -12.54 -5.42 20.33
CA LEU A 87 -13.92 -5.56 20.77
C LEU A 87 -14.85 -5.45 19.56
N LEU A 88 -15.54 -6.54 19.25
CA LEU A 88 -16.53 -6.58 18.16
C LEU A 88 -17.93 -6.71 18.74
N ARG A 89 -18.84 -5.85 18.30
CA ARG A 89 -20.26 -5.89 18.68
C ARG A 89 -21.15 -5.82 17.45
N GLY A 90 -21.88 -6.89 17.14
CA GLY A 90 -22.82 -6.94 16.02
C GLY A 90 -24.06 -6.06 16.25
N ASP A 91 -24.68 -6.20 17.44
CA ASP A 91 -25.93 -5.54 17.85
C ASP A 91 -27.21 -6.15 17.25
N GLU A 92 -27.95 -5.48 16.38
CA GLU A 92 -29.25 -5.96 15.86
C GLU A 92 -29.11 -6.46 14.42
N GLY A 93 -29.20 -7.77 14.20
CA GLY A 93 -29.17 -8.37 12.87
C GLY A 93 -28.46 -9.72 12.88
N ASP A 94 -28.31 -10.34 11.72
CA ASP A 94 -27.58 -11.60 11.57
C ASP A 94 -26.13 -11.27 11.19
N ASP A 95 -25.24 -11.13 12.17
CA ASP A 95 -23.90 -10.56 11.97
C ASP A 95 -22.79 -11.62 11.77
N ILE A 96 -21.69 -11.24 11.13
CA ILE A 96 -20.46 -12.03 11.02
C ILE A 96 -19.33 -11.32 11.75
N LEU A 97 -18.82 -11.94 12.82
CA LEU A 97 -17.76 -11.37 13.66
C LEU A 97 -16.49 -12.22 13.56
N ALA A 98 -15.40 -11.62 13.07
CA ALA A 98 -14.07 -12.21 13.01
C ALA A 98 -13.07 -11.32 13.76
N GLY A 99 -12.58 -11.83 14.90
CA GLY A 99 -11.51 -11.17 15.68
C GLY A 99 -10.17 -11.13 14.94
N ASP A 100 -9.97 -12.05 13.99
CA ASP A 100 -8.74 -12.20 13.22
C ASP A 100 -7.52 -12.60 14.05
N LEU A 101 -6.53 -11.73 14.27
CA LEU A 101 -5.28 -12.06 14.97
C LEU A 101 -5.33 -11.62 16.42
N ASP A 102 -4.56 -12.31 17.26
CA ASP A 102 -4.47 -12.10 18.70
C ASP A 102 -5.72 -12.57 19.47
N GLY A 103 -6.38 -11.76 20.30
CA GLY A 103 -7.35 -12.32 21.26
C GLY A 103 -8.45 -11.34 21.62
N ASP A 104 -9.62 -11.62 21.08
CA ASP A 104 -10.66 -10.61 20.95
C ASP A 104 -11.88 -10.89 21.81
N THR A 105 -12.71 -9.87 22.02
CA THR A 105 -14.03 -10.00 22.65
C THR A 105 -15.10 -9.84 21.60
N LEU A 106 -15.89 -10.90 21.37
CA LEU A 106 -16.94 -10.93 20.36
C LEU A 106 -18.32 -10.95 21.03
N VAL A 107 -19.19 -10.03 20.63
CA VAL A 107 -20.56 -9.87 21.14
C VAL A 107 -21.51 -9.84 19.94
N GLY A 108 -22.31 -10.88 19.74
CA GLY A 108 -23.22 -10.97 18.58
C GLY A 108 -24.37 -9.99 18.73
N GLY A 109 -25.07 -10.06 19.87
CA GLY A 109 -26.28 -9.27 20.10
C GLY A 109 -27.54 -10.08 19.81
N SER A 110 -28.41 -9.57 18.94
CA SER A 110 -29.68 -10.20 18.60
C SER A 110 -29.79 -10.51 17.12
N GLY A 111 -29.94 -11.79 16.82
CA GLY A 111 -30.14 -12.32 15.46
C GLY A 111 -29.49 -13.68 15.39
N ASN A 112 -29.13 -14.14 14.19
CA ASN A 112 -28.41 -15.38 13.96
C ASN A 112 -26.93 -15.08 13.65
N ASP A 113 -26.16 -14.79 14.69
CA ASP A 113 -24.79 -14.32 14.52
C ASP A 113 -23.81 -15.47 14.24
N THR A 114 -22.76 -15.19 13.47
CA THR A 114 -21.68 -16.14 13.17
C THR A 114 -20.35 -15.63 13.70
N PHE A 115 -19.80 -16.34 14.68
CA PHE A 115 -18.48 -16.05 15.27
C PHE A 115 -17.40 -16.89 14.57
N VAL A 116 -16.46 -16.25 13.89
CA VAL A 116 -15.41 -16.92 13.11
C VAL A 116 -14.17 -17.15 13.97
N LEU A 117 -13.72 -18.40 14.07
CA LEU A 117 -12.52 -18.79 14.82
C LEU A 117 -11.42 -19.29 13.88
N ARG A 118 -10.22 -18.71 14.00
CA ARG A 118 -9.07 -18.97 13.13
C ARG A 118 -8.08 -20.00 13.66
N THR A 119 -7.35 -20.68 12.76
CA THR A 119 -6.30 -21.64 13.15
C THR A 119 -4.87 -21.09 13.13
N ASP A 120 -4.66 -19.84 12.75
CA ASP A 120 -3.34 -19.18 12.70
C ASP A 120 -3.03 -18.28 13.91
N LEU A 121 -3.99 -18.12 14.84
CA LEU A 121 -3.77 -17.40 16.10
C LEU A 121 -2.54 -17.87 16.90
N ASN A 122 -1.78 -16.92 17.44
CA ASN A 122 -0.68 -17.22 18.35
C ASN A 122 -1.24 -17.91 19.62
N ALA A 123 -0.67 -19.03 20.05
CA ALA A 123 -1.31 -19.94 21.04
C ALA A 123 -1.60 -19.34 22.44
N ALA A 124 -1.18 -18.11 22.71
CA ALA A 124 -1.37 -17.40 23.97
C ALA A 124 -2.60 -16.48 24.02
N ALA A 125 -3.13 -16.06 22.87
CA ALA A 125 -4.29 -15.20 22.74
C ALA A 125 -5.43 -15.99 22.07
N VAL A 126 -6.65 -15.88 22.62
CA VAL A 126 -7.80 -16.72 22.24
C VAL A 126 -9.05 -15.88 22.35
N ASP A 127 -9.88 -15.91 21.32
CA ASP A 127 -11.15 -15.18 21.25
C ASP A 127 -12.12 -15.59 22.35
N TRP A 128 -12.82 -14.60 22.86
CA TRP A 128 -13.86 -14.73 23.86
C TRP A 128 -15.22 -14.31 23.30
N ILE A 129 -16.07 -15.30 23.03
CA ILE A 129 -17.46 -15.10 22.62
C ILE A 129 -18.30 -14.89 23.89
N ALA A 130 -18.85 -13.69 24.04
CA ALA A 130 -19.40 -13.22 25.31
C ALA A 130 -20.87 -13.57 25.54
N ASP A 131 -21.68 -13.67 24.48
CA ASP A 131 -23.15 -13.72 24.58
C ASP A 131 -23.86 -14.76 23.70
N PHE A 132 -23.12 -15.74 23.15
CA PHE A 132 -23.63 -16.78 22.25
C PHE A 132 -25.00 -17.36 22.65
N ASP A 133 -26.01 -17.22 21.78
CA ASP A 133 -27.32 -17.83 21.90
C ASP A 133 -27.37 -19.17 21.12
N PRO A 134 -27.37 -20.32 21.81
CA PRO A 134 -27.37 -21.64 21.16
C PRO A 134 -28.67 -21.97 20.42
N ARG A 135 -29.64 -21.06 20.35
CA ARG A 135 -30.83 -21.18 19.49
C ARG A 135 -30.58 -20.62 18.09
N PHE A 136 -29.82 -19.54 17.95
CA PHE A 136 -29.72 -18.73 16.73
C PHE A 136 -28.30 -18.68 16.15
N ASP A 137 -27.29 -18.58 17.00
CA ASP A 137 -25.90 -18.29 16.61
C ASP A 137 -25.09 -19.51 16.12
N GLY A 138 -24.11 -19.26 15.25
CA GLY A 138 -23.18 -20.24 14.69
C GLY A 138 -21.72 -19.94 15.03
N ILE A 139 -20.88 -20.96 14.89
CA ILE A 139 -19.43 -20.83 14.96
C ILE A 139 -18.84 -21.20 13.60
N GLY A 140 -18.18 -20.24 12.97
CA GLY A 140 -17.40 -20.40 11.76
C GLY A 140 -16.02 -21.01 12.06
N LEU A 141 -15.61 -22.00 11.29
CA LEU A 141 -14.29 -22.65 11.39
C LEU A 141 -13.51 -22.46 10.10
N THR A 142 -12.23 -22.14 10.22
CA THR A 142 -11.32 -21.96 9.10
C THR A 142 -10.39 -23.16 8.90
N ASP A 143 -9.57 -23.11 7.87
CA ASP A 143 -8.56 -24.10 7.49
C ASP A 143 -9.14 -25.49 7.25
N ASN A 144 -10.33 -25.53 6.65
CA ASN A 144 -11.10 -26.76 6.41
C ASN A 144 -11.37 -27.58 7.68
N LEU A 145 -11.39 -26.96 8.86
CA LEU A 145 -11.78 -27.64 10.09
C LEU A 145 -13.28 -27.93 10.13
N SER A 146 -13.64 -29.06 10.74
CA SER A 146 -15.01 -29.44 11.01
C SER A 146 -15.23 -29.73 12.50
N GLU A 147 -16.50 -29.82 12.94
CA GLU A 147 -16.81 -30.23 14.33
C GLU A 147 -16.18 -31.60 14.70
N ALA A 148 -15.97 -32.48 13.71
CA ALA A 148 -15.31 -33.76 13.93
C ALA A 148 -13.85 -33.62 14.36
N ASP A 149 -13.23 -32.47 14.10
CA ASP A 149 -11.85 -32.16 14.45
C ASP A 149 -11.74 -31.47 15.82
N LEU A 150 -12.87 -31.18 16.49
CA LEU A 150 -12.92 -30.37 17.71
C LEU A 150 -13.20 -31.18 18.99
N ASN A 151 -12.49 -30.84 20.06
CA ASN A 151 -12.77 -31.26 21.42
C ASN A 151 -13.40 -30.07 22.18
N LEU A 152 -14.63 -30.28 22.69
CA LEU A 152 -15.36 -29.27 23.46
C LEU A 152 -15.23 -29.57 24.96
N GLU A 153 -14.49 -28.73 25.67
CA GLU A 153 -14.20 -28.94 27.09
C GLU A 153 -14.96 -27.93 27.97
N PRO A 154 -15.73 -28.38 28.97
CA PRO A 154 -16.39 -27.46 29.90
C PRO A 154 -15.35 -26.82 30.82
N TRP A 155 -15.55 -25.55 31.15
CA TRP A 155 -14.81 -24.85 32.19
C TRP A 155 -15.77 -23.99 33.04
N ALA A 156 -15.26 -23.37 34.10
CA ALA A 156 -16.10 -22.67 35.07
C ALA A 156 -16.95 -21.51 34.47
N GLY A 157 -16.50 -20.93 33.35
CA GLY A 157 -17.16 -19.83 32.66
C GLY A 157 -17.92 -20.22 31.38
N GLY A 158 -17.94 -21.49 30.97
CA GLY A 158 -18.59 -21.92 29.72
C GLY A 158 -17.88 -23.10 29.04
N THR A 159 -17.59 -22.98 27.74
CA THR A 159 -16.94 -24.03 26.94
C THR A 159 -15.67 -23.53 26.26
N LEU A 160 -14.61 -24.35 26.28
CA LEU A 160 -13.40 -24.18 25.47
C LEU A 160 -13.53 -25.03 24.20
N ILE A 161 -13.25 -24.42 23.05
CA ILE A 161 -13.20 -25.11 21.76
C ILE A 161 -11.74 -25.39 21.45
N LYS A 162 -11.37 -26.66 21.27
CA LYS A 162 -9.99 -27.09 21.03
C LYS A 162 -9.85 -27.95 19.79
N ILE A 163 -8.74 -27.85 19.08
CA ILE A 163 -8.39 -28.75 17.97
C ILE A 163 -7.90 -30.07 18.56
N LYS A 164 -8.47 -31.21 18.16
CA LYS A 164 -8.06 -32.55 18.63
C LYS A 164 -6.61 -32.91 18.33
N ALA A 165 -6.12 -32.50 17.15
CA ALA A 165 -4.82 -32.91 16.64
C ALA A 165 -3.64 -32.39 17.47
N ASN A 166 -3.73 -31.18 18.01
CA ASN A 166 -2.65 -30.51 18.73
C ASN A 166 -3.08 -29.93 20.10
N ASN A 167 -4.34 -30.13 20.51
CA ASN A 167 -4.92 -29.62 21.75
C ASN A 167 -4.90 -28.08 21.89
N ARG A 168 -4.72 -27.37 20.77
CA ARG A 168 -4.75 -25.91 20.71
C ARG A 168 -6.16 -25.39 20.98
N ILE A 169 -6.27 -24.29 21.72
CA ILE A 169 -7.55 -23.61 21.95
C ILE A 169 -7.83 -22.70 20.75
N LEU A 170 -9.02 -22.80 20.18
CA LEU A 170 -9.51 -21.92 19.10
C LEU A 170 -10.29 -20.73 19.63
N GLY A 171 -11.11 -20.96 20.66
CA GLY A 171 -12.01 -19.94 21.19
C GLY A 171 -12.63 -20.37 22.51
N GLN A 172 -13.17 -19.41 23.23
CA GLN A 172 -13.89 -19.60 24.49
C GLN A 172 -15.30 -19.03 24.36
N VAL A 173 -16.32 -19.85 24.68
CA VAL A 173 -17.72 -19.43 24.67
C VAL A 173 -18.21 -19.29 26.09
N ALA A 174 -18.68 -18.09 26.45
CA ALA A 174 -19.21 -17.80 27.77
C ALA A 174 -20.57 -18.47 27.98
N ASN A 175 -20.82 -19.01 29.18
CA ASN A 175 -22.12 -19.47 29.68
C ASN A 175 -22.87 -20.52 28.84
N VAL A 176 -22.23 -21.11 27.83
CA VAL A 176 -22.81 -22.18 26.99
C VAL A 176 -22.11 -23.50 27.30
N SER A 177 -22.89 -24.58 27.43
CA SER A 177 -22.34 -25.91 27.69
C SER A 177 -21.86 -26.62 26.40
N PRO A 178 -20.94 -27.60 26.49
CA PRO A 178 -20.48 -28.34 25.32
C PRO A 178 -21.58 -29.07 24.55
N ALA A 179 -22.74 -29.33 25.18
CA ALA A 179 -23.87 -29.99 24.52
C ALA A 179 -24.68 -29.02 23.66
N GLU A 180 -24.77 -27.76 24.07
CA GLU A 180 -25.51 -26.69 23.38
C GLU A 180 -24.76 -26.17 22.15
N LEU A 181 -23.43 -26.26 22.13
CA LEU A 181 -22.60 -25.92 20.96
C LEU A 181 -22.59 -26.98 19.85
N ARG A 182 -23.07 -28.20 20.10
CA ARG A 182 -23.02 -29.25 19.09
C ARG A 182 -23.91 -28.90 17.90
N ALA A 183 -23.43 -29.21 16.69
CA ALA A 183 -24.10 -28.88 15.43
C ALA A 183 -24.28 -27.37 15.17
N ARG A 184 -23.57 -26.50 15.90
CA ARG A 184 -23.52 -25.05 15.66
C ARG A 184 -22.32 -24.64 14.79
N PHE A 185 -21.49 -25.58 14.35
CA PHE A 185 -20.28 -25.30 13.57
C PHE A 185 -20.54 -25.36 12.05
N ALA A 186 -19.91 -24.46 11.31
CA ALA A 186 -19.90 -24.43 9.85
C ALA A 186 -18.53 -23.97 9.34
N PRO A 187 -18.15 -24.33 8.09
CA PRO A 187 -16.98 -23.73 7.44
C PRO A 187 -17.16 -22.22 7.30
N ALA A 188 -16.10 -21.46 7.56
CA ALA A 188 -16.06 -20.00 7.41
C ALA A 188 -14.81 -19.51 6.68
N ASP A 189 -14.12 -20.41 5.96
CA ASP A 189 -12.97 -20.08 5.12
C ASP A 189 -13.29 -18.90 4.19
N PHE A 190 -14.51 -18.80 3.66
CA PHE A 190 -14.95 -17.70 2.78
C PHE A 190 -14.92 -16.30 3.42
N VAL A 191 -15.05 -16.19 4.75
CA VAL A 191 -14.99 -14.90 5.47
C VAL A 191 -13.57 -14.34 5.44
N LEU A 192 -12.58 -15.23 5.39
CA LEU A 192 -11.15 -14.93 5.42
C LEU A 192 -10.42 -15.31 4.12
N ASP A 193 -11.16 -15.81 3.13
CA ASP A 193 -10.59 -16.19 1.83
C ASP A 193 -10.32 -14.91 1.05
N ASP A 194 -9.21 -14.31 1.42
CA ASP A 194 -8.59 -13.22 0.70
C ASP A 194 -7.95 -13.77 -0.60
N ASN A 195 -7.96 -15.08 -0.89
CA ASN A 195 -7.43 -15.61 -2.16
C ASN A 195 -8.55 -15.74 -3.22
N LEU A 196 -8.38 -15.08 -4.37
CA LEU A 196 -9.27 -15.23 -5.53
C LEU A 196 -9.00 -16.54 -6.28
N ASN A 197 -8.96 -17.67 -5.58
CA ASN A 197 -8.52 -18.93 -6.18
C ASN A 197 -9.62 -19.55 -7.05
N ARG A 198 -9.46 -19.32 -8.37
CA ARG A 198 -10.25 -19.83 -9.52
C ARG A 198 -11.57 -19.11 -9.79
N PRO A 199 -11.59 -17.78 -9.96
CA PRO A 199 -12.76 -17.09 -10.49
C PRO A 199 -13.11 -17.67 -11.86
N ILE A 200 -14.40 -17.71 -12.15
CA ILE A 200 -14.85 -17.96 -13.52
C ILE A 200 -14.46 -16.71 -14.32
N ASN A 201 -13.40 -16.82 -15.12
CA ASN A 201 -12.90 -15.73 -15.94
C ASN A 201 -13.82 -15.51 -17.14
N LEU A 202 -14.44 -14.33 -17.20
CA LEU A 202 -15.34 -13.93 -18.26
C LEU A 202 -14.60 -13.25 -19.44
N ASP A 203 -13.26 -13.17 -19.36
CA ASP A 203 -12.36 -12.45 -20.27
C ASP A 203 -12.71 -10.94 -20.38
N VAL A 204 -12.08 -10.24 -21.34
CA VAL A 204 -12.52 -8.91 -21.75
C VAL A 204 -13.93 -9.03 -22.33
N LEU A 205 -14.91 -8.43 -21.65
CA LEU A 205 -16.32 -8.45 -22.06
C LEU A 205 -16.46 -7.82 -23.46
N LYS A 206 -16.60 -8.66 -24.49
CA LYS A 206 -16.77 -8.24 -25.90
C LYS A 206 -18.18 -7.78 -26.21
N ASN A 207 -19.14 -8.14 -25.37
CA ASN A 207 -20.52 -7.73 -25.44
C ASN A 207 -20.84 -6.87 -24.23
N PRO A 208 -21.68 -5.84 -24.40
CA PRO A 208 -22.05 -4.96 -23.31
C PRO A 208 -22.70 -5.68 -22.15
N ILE A 209 -23.39 -6.81 -22.35
CA ILE A 209 -24.11 -7.55 -21.31
C ILE A 209 -23.71 -9.04 -21.34
N GLN A 210 -23.40 -9.61 -20.18
CA GLN A 210 -23.19 -11.05 -19.97
C GLN A 210 -24.12 -11.56 -18.86
N SER A 211 -24.91 -12.58 -19.18
CA SER A 211 -25.86 -13.22 -18.26
C SER A 211 -25.34 -14.58 -17.81
N LEU A 212 -25.34 -14.83 -16.50
CA LEU A 212 -24.86 -16.03 -15.83
C LEU A 212 -25.98 -16.62 -14.97
N LYS A 213 -25.93 -17.92 -14.72
CA LYS A 213 -26.84 -18.62 -13.81
C LYS A 213 -26.04 -19.57 -12.95
N ASP A 214 -26.24 -19.49 -11.65
CA ASP A 214 -25.54 -20.33 -10.68
C ASP A 214 -26.37 -20.49 -9.40
N PHE A 215 -25.75 -21.07 -8.38
CA PHE A 215 -26.36 -21.36 -7.09
C PHE A 215 -25.37 -21.06 -5.95
N VAL A 216 -25.83 -20.33 -4.94
CA VAL A 216 -25.12 -20.24 -3.64
C VAL A 216 -25.90 -20.95 -2.54
N GLY A 217 -25.20 -21.62 -1.63
CA GLY A 217 -25.78 -22.33 -0.50
C GLY A 217 -24.76 -23.04 0.37
N GLU A 218 -25.21 -23.86 1.32
CA GLU A 218 -24.36 -24.56 2.31
C GLU A 218 -23.19 -25.38 1.71
N ASP A 219 -23.34 -25.87 0.47
CA ASP A 219 -22.32 -26.64 -0.24
C ASP A 219 -21.47 -25.77 -1.20
N ASP A 220 -21.89 -24.54 -1.46
CA ASP A 220 -21.33 -23.59 -2.42
C ASP A 220 -21.58 -22.15 -1.95
N LEU A 221 -20.83 -21.70 -0.95
CA LEU A 221 -21.20 -20.51 -0.16
C LEU A 221 -21.04 -19.19 -0.93
N ARG A 222 -20.26 -19.22 -2.02
CA ARG A 222 -19.86 -18.03 -2.77
C ARG A 222 -19.41 -18.40 -4.18
N ASP A 223 -19.94 -17.66 -5.15
CA ASP A 223 -19.48 -17.65 -6.53
C ASP A 223 -18.65 -16.40 -6.82
N ILE A 224 -17.54 -16.59 -7.55
CA ILE A 224 -16.63 -15.51 -7.92
C ILE A 224 -16.46 -15.45 -9.44
N TYR A 225 -16.80 -14.31 -10.03
CA TYR A 225 -16.58 -14.00 -11.43
C TYR A 225 -15.52 -12.92 -11.58
N THR A 226 -14.74 -12.93 -12.66
CA THR A 226 -13.77 -11.87 -12.94
C THR A 226 -13.89 -11.37 -14.38
N PHE A 227 -13.71 -10.07 -14.58
CA PHE A 227 -13.63 -9.43 -15.89
C PHE A 227 -12.67 -8.23 -15.87
N THR A 228 -12.22 -7.78 -17.03
CA THR A 228 -11.31 -6.63 -17.17
C THR A 228 -11.94 -5.55 -18.04
N THR A 229 -11.86 -4.29 -17.59
CA THR A 229 -12.24 -3.11 -18.38
C THR A 229 -10.99 -2.51 -19.03
N THR A 230 -11.02 -2.13 -20.31
CA THR A 230 -9.81 -1.70 -21.03
C THR A 230 -9.74 -0.20 -21.30
N ASN A 231 -8.59 0.43 -21.01
CA ASN A 231 -8.03 1.69 -21.56
C ASN A 231 -8.88 2.98 -21.52
N THR A 232 -10.13 2.92 -21.05
CA THR A 232 -11.01 4.07 -20.85
C THR A 232 -11.89 3.81 -19.62
N PRO A 233 -12.20 4.82 -18.81
CA PRO A 233 -13.21 4.71 -17.77
C PRO A 233 -14.49 4.07 -18.33
N SER A 234 -15.17 3.25 -17.54
CA SER A 234 -16.36 2.52 -17.96
C SER A 234 -17.46 2.63 -16.91
N SER A 235 -18.71 2.43 -17.29
CA SER A 235 -19.80 2.13 -16.36
C SER A 235 -20.00 0.61 -16.31
N ILE A 236 -20.22 0.08 -15.11
CA ILE A 236 -20.49 -1.30 -14.76
C ILE A 236 -21.86 -1.34 -14.07
N GLN A 237 -22.75 -2.21 -14.52
CA GLN A 237 -24.03 -2.49 -13.89
C GLN A 237 -24.17 -4.00 -13.69
N LEU A 238 -24.41 -4.43 -12.46
CA LEU A 238 -24.66 -5.81 -12.10
C LEU A 238 -26.12 -5.94 -11.65
N GLN A 239 -26.79 -7.02 -12.04
CA GLN A 239 -28.14 -7.34 -11.56
C GLN A 239 -28.22 -8.81 -11.17
N LEU A 240 -28.57 -9.07 -9.92
CA LEU A 240 -28.84 -10.39 -9.37
C LEU A 240 -30.35 -10.62 -9.28
N SER A 241 -30.85 -11.74 -9.80
CA SER A 241 -32.29 -11.99 -9.86
C SER A 241 -32.66 -13.47 -9.80
N GLY A 242 -33.92 -13.77 -9.49
CA GLY A 242 -34.41 -15.16 -9.43
C GLY A 242 -34.09 -15.88 -8.12
N LEU A 243 -33.82 -15.10 -7.06
CA LEU A 243 -33.50 -15.60 -5.73
C LEU A 243 -34.70 -16.32 -5.08
N ASN A 244 -34.43 -17.42 -4.39
CA ASN A 244 -35.34 -18.19 -3.53
C ASN A 244 -34.90 -18.20 -2.05
N GLY A 245 -33.68 -17.71 -1.79
CA GLY A 245 -33.09 -17.41 -0.50
C GLY A 245 -32.23 -16.15 -0.64
N ASP A 246 -31.83 -15.54 0.46
CA ASP A 246 -31.11 -14.26 0.43
C ASP A 246 -29.63 -14.45 0.01
N ALA A 247 -29.16 -13.57 -0.87
CA ALA A 247 -27.79 -13.57 -1.37
C ALA A 247 -27.32 -12.14 -1.62
N ASN A 248 -26.07 -11.90 -1.23
CA ASN A 248 -25.40 -10.62 -1.38
C ASN A 248 -24.62 -10.58 -2.69
N LEU A 249 -24.57 -9.40 -3.31
CA LEU A 249 -23.85 -9.12 -4.54
C LEU A 249 -22.75 -8.09 -4.25
N PHE A 250 -21.52 -8.35 -4.67
CA PHE A 250 -20.40 -7.41 -4.49
C PHE A 250 -19.67 -7.16 -5.79
N LEU A 251 -19.16 -5.93 -5.95
CA LEU A 251 -18.23 -5.56 -7.01
C LEU A 251 -16.93 -5.09 -6.36
N VAL A 252 -15.89 -5.90 -6.53
CA VAL A 252 -14.55 -5.60 -6.04
C VAL A 252 -13.68 -5.23 -7.22
N ARG A 253 -12.84 -4.21 -7.05
CA ARG A 253 -11.79 -3.87 -7.99
C ARG A 253 -10.48 -4.32 -7.37
N ASP A 254 -9.92 -5.38 -7.93
CA ASP A 254 -8.53 -5.76 -7.70
C ASP A 254 -7.66 -4.62 -8.26
N ALA A 255 -7.23 -3.74 -7.36
CA ALA A 255 -6.58 -2.47 -7.65
C ALA A 255 -5.06 -2.62 -7.59
N ASN A 256 -4.58 -3.65 -6.89
CA ASN A 256 -3.18 -4.07 -6.88
C ASN A 256 -2.93 -5.30 -7.79
N LEU A 257 -3.97 -5.87 -8.42
CA LEU A 257 -3.89 -6.95 -9.42
C LEU A 257 -3.16 -8.22 -8.95
N ASP A 258 -3.12 -8.44 -7.64
CA ASP A 258 -2.39 -9.55 -7.02
C ASP A 258 -3.19 -10.86 -6.94
N GLY A 259 -4.48 -10.79 -7.29
CA GLY A 259 -5.37 -11.94 -7.21
C GLY A 259 -5.76 -12.30 -5.78
N GLN A 260 -5.62 -11.36 -4.86
CA GLN A 260 -6.15 -11.40 -3.50
C GLN A 260 -7.19 -10.29 -3.31
N LEU A 261 -8.09 -10.46 -2.34
CA LEU A 261 -9.01 -9.43 -1.91
C LEU A 261 -8.41 -8.73 -0.72
N SER A 262 -8.00 -7.48 -0.91
CA SER A 262 -7.73 -6.58 0.22
C SER A 262 -9.00 -5.75 0.52
N PRO A 263 -9.31 -5.43 1.79
CA PRO A 263 -10.42 -4.54 2.14
C PRO A 263 -10.41 -3.23 1.35
N GLU A 264 -9.22 -2.75 0.98
CA GLU A 264 -8.94 -1.57 0.17
C GLU A 264 -9.45 -1.63 -1.28
N GLU A 265 -9.76 -2.82 -1.77
CA GLU A 265 -10.12 -3.10 -3.17
C GLU A 265 -11.62 -3.18 -3.40
N ILE A 266 -12.40 -3.17 -2.33
CA ILE A 266 -13.85 -3.25 -2.38
C ILE A 266 -14.39 -1.94 -2.93
N VAL A 267 -14.64 -1.92 -4.25
CA VAL A 267 -15.07 -0.71 -4.96
C VAL A 267 -16.55 -0.42 -4.78
N SER A 268 -17.37 -1.37 -4.35
CA SER A 268 -18.76 -1.08 -3.97
C SER A 268 -19.37 -2.28 -3.25
N VAL A 269 -19.95 -2.03 -2.08
CA VAL A 269 -20.93 -2.91 -1.44
C VAL A 269 -22.29 -2.26 -1.69
N SER A 270 -23.03 -2.74 -2.69
CA SER A 270 -24.48 -2.79 -2.48
C SER A 270 -24.74 -4.12 -1.79
N ALA A 271 -24.57 -4.16 -0.47
CA ALA A 271 -25.29 -5.15 0.32
C ALA A 271 -26.78 -4.93 0.07
N SER A 272 -27.54 -6.01 0.19
CA SER A 272 -28.93 -6.11 -0.26
C SER A 272 -29.73 -4.85 0.05
N ARG A 273 -30.26 -4.14 -0.96
CA ARG A 273 -31.17 -3.01 -0.67
C ARG A 273 -32.53 -3.50 -0.17
N ASN A 274 -32.76 -4.81 -0.27
CA ASN A 274 -34.05 -5.44 -0.08
C ASN A 274 -33.86 -6.81 0.58
N PRO A 275 -34.08 -6.94 1.90
CA PRO A 275 -33.93 -8.24 2.56
C PRO A 275 -34.77 -9.33 1.90
N GLY A 276 -34.24 -10.56 1.84
CA GLY A 276 -34.94 -11.75 1.36
C GLY A 276 -34.74 -12.08 -0.13
N THR A 277 -35.81 -12.36 -0.87
CA THR A 277 -35.74 -12.95 -2.23
C THR A 277 -35.87 -11.91 -3.36
N GLN A 278 -35.53 -10.64 -3.09
CA GLN A 278 -35.68 -9.57 -4.08
C GLN A 278 -34.49 -9.55 -5.05
N SER A 279 -34.58 -8.74 -6.11
CA SER A 279 -33.46 -8.58 -7.04
C SER A 279 -32.47 -7.55 -6.52
N GLU A 280 -31.18 -7.90 -6.54
CA GLU A 280 -30.10 -6.99 -6.20
C GLU A 280 -29.52 -6.30 -7.44
N VAL A 281 -29.03 -5.08 -7.27
CA VAL A 281 -28.43 -4.29 -8.35
C VAL A 281 -27.23 -3.51 -7.82
N ILE A 282 -26.09 -3.65 -8.49
CA ILE A 282 -24.94 -2.74 -8.36
C ILE A 282 -24.88 -1.88 -9.62
N GLU A 283 -24.72 -0.57 -9.46
CA GLU A 283 -24.38 0.33 -10.55
C GLU A 283 -23.14 1.11 -10.15
N SER A 284 -22.01 0.87 -10.82
CA SER A 284 -20.77 1.64 -10.69
C SER A 284 -20.53 2.34 -12.03
N ARG A 285 -20.93 3.61 -12.18
CA ARG A 285 -20.89 4.27 -13.50
C ARG A 285 -19.56 4.94 -13.82
N PHE A 286 -18.61 5.02 -12.88
CA PHE A 286 -17.24 5.49 -13.13
C PHE A 286 -16.18 4.52 -12.61
N SER A 287 -15.98 3.45 -13.36
CA SER A 287 -15.01 2.40 -13.11
C SER A 287 -13.72 2.70 -13.87
N VAL A 288 -12.60 2.84 -13.15
CA VAL A 288 -11.28 2.97 -13.80
C VAL A 288 -10.90 1.65 -14.49
N PRO A 289 -10.11 1.68 -15.57
CA PRO A 289 -9.53 0.47 -16.15
C PRO A 289 -8.87 -0.42 -15.08
N SER A 290 -9.45 -1.57 -14.79
CA SER A 290 -8.94 -2.52 -13.79
C SER A 290 -9.43 -3.94 -14.11
N ARG A 291 -8.94 -4.90 -13.32
CA ARG A 291 -9.63 -6.16 -13.12
C ARG A 291 -10.69 -5.99 -12.04
N TYR A 292 -11.89 -6.45 -12.34
CA TYR A 292 -13.03 -6.44 -11.44
C TYR A 292 -13.43 -7.88 -11.11
N PHE A 293 -13.95 -8.06 -9.92
CA PHE A 293 -14.49 -9.29 -9.40
C PHE A 293 -15.93 -9.06 -8.97
N VAL A 294 -16.78 -10.02 -9.31
CA VAL A 294 -18.17 -10.05 -8.84
C VAL A 294 -18.32 -11.22 -7.91
N PHE A 295 -18.79 -10.94 -6.70
CA PHE A 295 -19.10 -11.95 -5.72
C PHE A 295 -20.61 -12.08 -5.62
N VAL A 296 -21.08 -13.31 -5.70
CA VAL A 296 -22.42 -13.65 -5.22
C VAL A 296 -22.21 -14.53 -4.00
N GLN A 297 -22.76 -14.16 -2.86
CA GLN A 297 -22.54 -14.85 -1.60
C GLN A 297 -23.86 -15.15 -0.93
N GLN A 298 -23.98 -16.31 -0.30
CA GLN A 298 -25.10 -16.59 0.60
C GLN A 298 -25.11 -15.55 1.74
N ALA A 299 -26.25 -14.88 1.96
CA ALA A 299 -26.32 -13.81 2.96
C ALA A 299 -26.25 -14.34 4.39
N VAL A 300 -26.98 -15.43 4.67
CA VAL A 300 -27.03 -16.08 5.98
C VAL A 300 -27.07 -17.60 5.84
N ARG A 301 -26.64 -18.30 6.89
CA ARG A 301 -26.67 -19.76 6.94
C ARG A 301 -28.08 -20.31 6.64
N GLY A 302 -28.17 -21.27 5.71
CA GLY A 302 -29.43 -21.89 5.28
C GLY A 302 -30.20 -21.15 4.18
N ALA A 303 -29.75 -19.98 3.73
CA ALA A 303 -30.34 -19.22 2.63
C ALA A 303 -29.91 -19.76 1.25
N ASN A 304 -30.19 -21.03 0.95
CA ASN A 304 -29.80 -21.64 -0.32
C ASN A 304 -30.60 -21.03 -1.47
N THR A 305 -29.94 -20.56 -2.52
CA THR A 305 -30.61 -19.89 -3.64
C THR A 305 -29.93 -20.11 -4.99
N ASP A 306 -30.76 -20.42 -5.99
CA ASP A 306 -30.38 -20.22 -7.39
C ASP A 306 -30.40 -18.71 -7.70
N TYR A 307 -29.60 -18.27 -8.67
CA TYR A 307 -29.62 -16.88 -9.14
C TYR A 307 -29.35 -16.74 -10.63
N ASN A 308 -29.66 -15.56 -11.17
CA ASN A 308 -29.25 -15.08 -12.48
C ASN A 308 -28.48 -13.77 -12.27
N LEU A 309 -27.24 -13.71 -12.76
CA LEU A 309 -26.37 -12.53 -12.67
C LEU A 309 -26.18 -11.92 -14.07
N ASP A 310 -26.65 -10.70 -14.26
CA ASP A 310 -26.42 -9.90 -15.46
C ASP A 310 -25.31 -8.86 -15.20
N ILE A 311 -24.24 -8.88 -16.01
CA ILE A 311 -23.09 -7.96 -15.92
C ILE A 311 -23.08 -7.09 -17.18
N ASN A 312 -23.22 -5.78 -17.02
CA ASN A 312 -23.28 -4.80 -18.10
C ASN A 312 -22.14 -3.77 -18.02
N VAL A 313 -21.25 -3.71 -19.02
CA VAL A 313 -20.10 -2.78 -19.04
C VAL A 313 -20.12 -1.89 -20.28
N GLN A 314 -20.08 -0.56 -20.08
CA GLN A 314 -20.07 0.45 -21.15
C GLN A 314 -18.90 1.44 -21.00
N PRO A 315 -17.98 1.55 -21.98
CA PRO A 315 -16.94 2.58 -21.97
C PRO A 315 -17.49 4.01 -21.98
N ILE A 316 -16.84 4.89 -21.22
CA ILE A 316 -17.07 6.34 -21.19
C ILE A 316 -15.95 7.02 -21.96
N GLN A 317 -16.30 7.80 -22.99
CA GLN A 317 -15.33 8.53 -23.79
C GLN A 317 -15.32 10.01 -23.39
N PHE A 318 -14.15 10.50 -22.97
CA PHE A 318 -13.91 11.92 -22.75
C PHE A 318 -13.10 12.51 -23.90
N GLU A 319 -13.64 13.53 -24.54
CA GLU A 319 -12.97 14.32 -25.57
C GLU A 319 -12.48 15.63 -24.92
N LEU A 320 -11.22 15.66 -24.47
CA LEU A 320 -10.69 16.79 -23.67
C LEU A 320 -10.72 18.14 -24.42
N ASN A 321 -10.73 18.11 -25.75
CA ASN A 321 -10.88 19.29 -26.60
C ASN A 321 -12.27 19.95 -26.48
N GLN A 322 -13.27 19.28 -25.91
CA GLN A 322 -14.62 19.82 -25.67
C GLN A 322 -14.79 20.38 -24.25
N ALA A 323 -13.74 20.34 -23.42
CA ALA A 323 -13.81 20.79 -22.04
C ALA A 323 -14.14 22.29 -21.93
N ILE A 324 -15.10 22.62 -21.07
CA ILE A 324 -15.56 23.98 -20.80
C ILE A 324 -14.51 24.68 -19.91
N PRO A 325 -13.85 25.76 -20.36
CA PRO A 325 -12.89 26.46 -19.53
C PRO A 325 -13.61 27.19 -18.38
N ILE A 326 -13.22 26.88 -17.13
CA ILE A 326 -13.78 27.50 -15.92
C ILE A 326 -12.81 28.44 -15.21
N GLY A 327 -11.57 28.55 -15.70
CA GLY A 327 -10.64 29.64 -15.39
C GLY A 327 -9.33 29.21 -14.74
N THR A 328 -8.58 30.21 -14.26
CA THR A 328 -7.28 30.04 -13.58
C THR A 328 -7.41 30.41 -12.12
N PHE A 329 -7.01 29.52 -11.20
CA PHE A 329 -7.16 29.70 -9.76
C PHE A 329 -5.82 30.08 -9.12
N SER A 330 -5.49 31.38 -9.09
CA SER A 330 -4.18 31.90 -8.64
C SER A 330 -4.10 32.34 -7.17
N THR A 331 -5.24 32.46 -6.49
CA THR A 331 -5.35 32.81 -5.06
C THR A 331 -6.43 31.92 -4.43
N ARG A 332 -6.66 31.99 -3.11
CA ARG A 332 -7.77 31.25 -2.45
C ARG A 332 -9.13 31.74 -2.98
N ILE A 333 -9.52 31.23 -4.13
CA ILE A 333 -10.74 31.58 -4.86
C ILE A 333 -11.61 30.34 -4.87
N GLN A 334 -12.85 30.50 -4.43
CA GLN A 334 -13.92 29.54 -4.66
C GLN A 334 -14.57 29.88 -6.00
N GLY A 335 -14.38 29.02 -7.00
CA GLY A 335 -15.23 28.99 -8.18
C GLY A 335 -16.46 28.16 -7.85
N SER A 336 -17.64 28.57 -8.31
CA SER A 336 -18.85 27.76 -8.19
C SER A 336 -19.68 27.99 -9.44
N LEU A 337 -20.19 26.91 -10.03
CA LEU A 337 -21.04 26.97 -11.20
C LEU A 337 -22.21 26.00 -11.02
N ASP A 338 -23.41 26.46 -11.36
CA ASP A 338 -24.59 25.61 -11.44
C ASP A 338 -24.69 25.05 -12.85
N ASP A 339 -24.81 23.74 -12.98
CA ASP A 339 -25.02 23.08 -14.26
C ASP A 339 -25.90 21.83 -14.12
N PHE A 340 -25.98 21.08 -15.20
CA PHE A 340 -26.89 19.97 -15.39
C PHE A 340 -26.28 18.91 -16.30
N VAL A 341 -26.45 17.65 -15.92
CA VAL A 341 -26.10 16.47 -16.72
C VAL A 341 -27.35 15.61 -16.93
N GLU A 342 -27.53 15.10 -18.15
CA GLU A 342 -28.68 14.27 -18.52
C GLU A 342 -28.30 12.79 -18.47
N GLU A 343 -29.19 11.94 -17.94
CA GLU A 343 -29.03 10.49 -17.72
C GLU A 343 -28.55 9.69 -18.95
N LYS A 344 -28.74 10.24 -20.16
CA LYS A 344 -28.51 9.55 -21.45
C LYS A 344 -27.53 10.29 -22.37
N GLN A 345 -26.81 11.27 -21.85
CA GLN A 345 -25.84 12.08 -22.60
C GLN A 345 -24.42 11.88 -22.09
N PRO A 346 -23.38 12.16 -22.89
CA PRO A 346 -22.00 12.04 -22.44
C PRO A 346 -21.70 12.99 -21.27
N ALA A 347 -20.79 12.57 -20.39
CA ALA A 347 -20.31 13.34 -19.26
C ALA A 347 -19.87 14.76 -19.66
N LYS A 348 -20.11 15.73 -18.77
CA LYS A 348 -19.63 17.10 -18.96
C LYS A 348 -18.18 17.23 -18.53
N LEU A 349 -17.41 17.97 -19.31
CA LEU A 349 -15.99 18.21 -19.05
C LEU A 349 -15.76 19.69 -18.77
N TYR A 350 -14.97 19.96 -17.74
CA TYR A 350 -14.49 21.29 -17.38
C TYR A 350 -12.96 21.32 -17.38
N LYS A 351 -12.37 22.48 -17.67
CA LYS A 351 -10.92 22.69 -17.68
C LYS A 351 -10.54 23.89 -16.81
N PHE A 352 -9.55 23.72 -15.94
CA PHE A 352 -9.00 24.80 -15.12
C PHE A 352 -7.47 24.77 -15.03
N ASP A 353 -6.88 25.91 -14.68
CA ASP A 353 -5.43 26.05 -14.56
C ASP A 353 -5.03 26.44 -13.12
N LEU A 354 -4.02 25.76 -12.59
CA LEU A 354 -3.31 26.14 -11.36
C LEU A 354 -1.96 26.75 -11.73
N PRO A 355 -1.71 28.05 -11.48
CA PRO A 355 -0.45 28.70 -11.86
C PRO A 355 0.70 28.41 -10.88
N GLN A 356 0.40 27.81 -9.72
CA GLN A 356 1.35 27.47 -8.66
C GLN A 356 0.80 26.28 -7.85
N PRO A 357 1.66 25.55 -7.09
CA PRO A 357 1.21 24.47 -6.21
C PRO A 357 0.06 24.93 -5.29
N SER A 358 -1.01 24.15 -5.25
CA SER A 358 -2.22 24.51 -4.51
C SER A 358 -2.87 23.28 -3.87
N ASN A 359 -3.34 23.43 -2.64
CA ASN A 359 -4.30 22.48 -2.08
C ASN A 359 -5.61 22.66 -2.83
N LEU A 360 -6.02 21.64 -3.57
CA LEU A 360 -7.23 21.63 -4.38
C LEU A 360 -8.34 20.92 -3.61
N GLN A 361 -9.51 21.52 -3.58
CA GLN A 361 -10.74 20.91 -3.09
C GLN A 361 -11.82 21.15 -4.14
N VAL A 362 -12.35 20.09 -4.73
CA VAL A 362 -13.46 20.13 -5.68
C VAL A 362 -14.65 19.49 -5.00
N ASN A 363 -15.79 20.17 -4.99
CA ASN A 363 -17.04 19.62 -4.48
C ASN A 363 -18.09 19.64 -5.60
N LEU A 364 -18.80 18.54 -5.79
CA LEU A 364 -20.06 18.48 -6.51
C LEU A 364 -21.21 18.47 -5.48
N ARG A 365 -22.14 19.42 -5.54
CA ARG A 365 -23.26 19.54 -4.59
C ARG A 365 -24.60 19.69 -5.32
N GLY A 366 -25.70 19.74 -4.59
CA GLY A 366 -27.03 20.03 -5.16
C GLY A 366 -27.74 18.81 -5.75
N ILE A 367 -27.27 17.63 -5.37
CA ILE A 367 -27.78 16.32 -5.77
C ILE A 367 -29.03 16.01 -4.90
N TYR A 368 -30.15 15.65 -5.54
CA TYR A 368 -31.42 15.37 -4.86
C TYR A 368 -31.57 13.85 -4.60
N PRO A 369 -32.39 13.41 -3.64
CA PRO A 369 -32.52 11.98 -3.30
C PRO A 369 -32.94 11.02 -4.44
N SER A 370 -33.33 11.54 -5.60
CA SER A 370 -33.76 10.79 -6.78
C SER A 370 -32.93 11.07 -8.04
N THR A 371 -31.83 11.81 -7.92
CA THR A 371 -30.94 12.16 -9.03
C THR A 371 -29.51 12.17 -8.54
N ASP A 372 -28.53 11.75 -9.33
CA ASP A 372 -27.14 11.63 -8.89
C ASP A 372 -26.13 11.93 -10.00
N ALA A 373 -24.92 12.37 -9.66
CA ALA A 373 -23.86 12.68 -10.60
C ALA A 373 -22.48 12.37 -10.01
N ASP A 374 -21.59 11.83 -10.85
CA ASP A 374 -20.23 11.39 -10.53
C ASP A 374 -19.17 12.42 -10.97
N LEU A 375 -18.12 12.63 -10.18
CA LEU A 375 -17.02 13.57 -10.43
C LEU A 375 -15.72 12.80 -10.72
N VAL A 376 -14.80 13.40 -11.44
CA VAL A 376 -13.46 12.84 -11.63
C VAL A 376 -12.48 13.95 -12.00
N LEU A 377 -11.26 13.87 -11.51
CA LEU A 377 -10.16 14.78 -11.82
C LEU A 377 -9.12 14.08 -12.70
N PHE A 378 -8.74 14.75 -13.79
CA PHE A 378 -7.71 14.31 -14.72
C PHE A 378 -6.65 15.39 -14.96
N GLN A 379 -5.49 14.97 -15.47
CA GLN A 379 -4.49 15.83 -16.09
C GLN A 379 -4.06 15.21 -17.42
N ASP A 380 -4.20 15.94 -18.53
CA ASP A 380 -3.65 15.51 -19.84
C ASP A 380 -2.15 15.67 -19.81
N VAL A 381 -1.48 14.61 -19.39
CA VAL A 381 -0.07 14.61 -19.07
C VAL A 381 0.76 14.56 -20.36
N ASN A 382 0.29 13.80 -21.36
CA ASN A 382 1.00 13.58 -22.61
C ASN A 382 0.56 14.50 -23.76
N ASN A 383 -0.41 15.39 -23.51
CA ASN A 383 -0.99 16.36 -24.44
C ASN A 383 -1.62 15.74 -25.70
N ASN A 384 -2.12 14.51 -25.60
CA ASN A 384 -2.76 13.83 -26.73
C ASN A 384 -4.26 14.15 -26.84
N ASN A 385 -4.81 14.95 -25.93
CA ASN A 385 -6.24 15.32 -25.82
C ASN A 385 -7.20 14.15 -25.64
N LYS A 386 -6.72 13.02 -25.14
CA LYS A 386 -7.50 11.87 -24.70
C LYS A 386 -7.25 11.66 -23.22
N VAL A 387 -8.17 10.99 -22.54
CA VAL A 387 -7.94 10.52 -21.18
C VAL A 387 -7.30 9.14 -21.29
N ASP A 388 -6.03 9.05 -20.93
CA ASP A 388 -5.34 7.80 -20.70
C ASP A 388 -5.43 7.38 -19.22
N PHE A 389 -5.12 6.11 -18.92
CA PHE A 389 -5.26 5.56 -17.57
C PHE A 389 -4.38 6.27 -16.52
N GLY A 390 -3.13 6.57 -16.86
CA GLY A 390 -2.19 7.28 -15.96
C GLY A 390 -2.50 8.77 -15.75
N GLU A 391 -3.58 9.27 -16.35
CA GLU A 391 -3.99 10.68 -16.32
C GLU A 391 -5.16 10.96 -15.36
N ILE A 392 -5.76 9.91 -14.79
CA ILE A 392 -6.78 10.02 -13.75
C ILE A 392 -6.07 10.29 -12.43
N LEU A 393 -6.29 11.48 -11.86
CA LEU A 393 -5.64 11.88 -10.62
C LEU A 393 -6.47 11.50 -9.40
N GLY A 394 -7.79 11.67 -9.49
CA GLY A 394 -8.69 11.38 -8.37
C GLY A 394 -10.11 11.10 -8.85
N VAL A 395 -10.72 10.10 -8.23
CA VAL A 395 -12.15 9.84 -8.28
C VAL A 395 -12.72 10.04 -6.86
N PRO A 396 -13.99 10.44 -6.71
CA PRO A 396 -14.68 10.48 -5.43
C PRO A 396 -14.58 9.14 -4.74
N GLN A 397 -14.29 9.17 -3.44
CA GLN A 397 -14.24 7.97 -2.60
C GLN A 397 -15.63 7.55 -2.11
N GLN A 398 -16.63 8.44 -2.19
CA GLN A 398 -18.02 8.17 -1.77
C GLN A 398 -18.88 7.84 -2.99
N GLN A 399 -19.77 6.85 -2.86
CA GLN A 399 -20.73 6.46 -3.91
C GLN A 399 -22.16 6.90 -3.55
N GLY A 400 -23.01 7.07 -4.58
CA GLY A 400 -24.42 7.43 -4.43
C GLY A 400 -24.68 8.94 -4.34
N ASN A 401 -25.90 9.33 -3.91
CA ASN A 401 -26.45 10.70 -4.00
C ASN A 401 -25.75 11.76 -3.11
N ASN A 402 -24.55 11.47 -2.59
CA ASN A 402 -23.79 12.33 -1.70
C ASN A 402 -23.10 13.47 -2.46
N PRO A 403 -22.90 14.64 -1.83
CA PRO A 403 -22.05 15.68 -2.42
C PRO A 403 -20.62 15.16 -2.60
N GLU A 404 -20.20 14.95 -3.84
CA GLU A 404 -18.90 14.37 -4.13
C GLU A 404 -17.77 15.34 -3.83
N GLU A 405 -16.66 14.83 -3.31
CA GLU A 405 -15.49 15.63 -3.00
C GLU A 405 -14.22 14.98 -3.51
N ILE A 406 -13.39 15.79 -4.17
CA ILE A 406 -12.01 15.45 -4.52
C ILE A 406 -11.10 16.43 -3.80
N PHE A 407 -10.18 15.92 -2.99
CA PHE A 407 -9.22 16.74 -2.25
C PHE A 407 -7.78 16.32 -2.57
N PHE A 408 -6.94 17.31 -2.88
CA PHE A 408 -5.50 17.14 -3.07
C PHE A 408 -4.74 18.17 -2.24
N ARG A 409 -3.65 17.74 -1.61
CA ARG A 409 -2.65 18.64 -1.02
C ARG A 409 -1.50 18.82 -2.00
N GLY A 410 -0.97 20.05 -2.12
CA GLY A 410 0.25 20.29 -2.89
C GLY A 410 0.12 20.15 -4.41
N LEU A 411 -1.09 19.99 -4.97
CA LEU A 411 -1.28 19.71 -6.39
C LEU A 411 -0.51 20.72 -7.26
N SER A 412 0.39 20.21 -8.10
CA SER A 412 1.38 21.02 -8.79
C SER A 412 0.76 22.03 -9.75
N ALA A 413 1.52 23.04 -10.15
CA ALA A 413 1.09 23.95 -11.20
C ALA A 413 0.83 23.18 -12.51
N GLY A 414 -0.28 23.45 -13.18
CA GLY A 414 -0.69 22.70 -14.37
C GLY A 414 -2.10 23.00 -14.85
N THR A 415 -2.47 22.36 -15.95
CA THR A 415 -3.83 22.32 -16.47
C THR A 415 -4.50 21.02 -16.05
N TYR A 416 -5.71 21.14 -15.53
CA TYR A 416 -6.50 20.03 -15.02
C TYR A 416 -7.89 20.01 -15.63
N TYR A 417 -8.49 18.82 -15.65
CA TYR A 417 -9.81 18.58 -16.21
C TYR A 417 -10.72 17.93 -15.15
N LEU A 418 -11.99 18.33 -15.12
CA LEU A 418 -13.02 17.70 -14.30
C LEU A 418 -14.07 17.07 -15.20
N GLY A 419 -14.35 15.78 -15.02
CA GLY A 419 -15.53 15.14 -15.58
C GLY A 419 -16.67 15.16 -14.58
N VAL A 420 -17.88 15.50 -15.02
CA VAL A 420 -19.13 15.32 -14.26
C VAL A 420 -20.10 14.49 -15.08
N ASN A 421 -20.44 13.31 -14.61
CA ASN A 421 -21.33 12.36 -15.28
C ASN A 421 -22.64 12.19 -14.50
N SER A 422 -23.77 11.84 -15.12
CA SER A 422 -24.98 11.51 -14.35
C SER A 422 -24.90 10.06 -13.85
N PHE A 423 -25.18 9.82 -12.56
CA PHE A 423 -25.33 8.50 -11.97
C PHE A 423 -26.78 8.00 -12.05
N ALA A 424 -27.76 8.81 -11.62
CA ALA A 424 -29.18 8.47 -11.69
C ALA A 424 -30.03 9.67 -12.14
N GLY A 425 -30.89 9.50 -13.14
CA GLY A 425 -31.79 10.54 -13.59
C GLY A 425 -31.08 11.82 -14.10
N ASN A 426 -31.90 12.84 -14.28
CA ASN A 426 -31.46 14.15 -14.78
C ASN A 426 -30.99 15.03 -13.61
N THR A 427 -29.68 15.20 -13.48
CA THR A 427 -29.07 15.76 -12.26
C THR A 427 -28.64 17.20 -12.46
N ARG A 428 -29.21 18.10 -11.66
CA ARG A 428 -28.67 19.45 -11.48
C ARG A 428 -27.62 19.40 -10.38
N TYR A 429 -26.53 20.12 -10.58
CA TYR A 429 -25.46 20.17 -9.60
C TYR A 429 -24.86 21.56 -9.52
N ASN A 430 -24.18 21.80 -8.41
CA ASN A 430 -23.29 22.91 -8.17
C ASN A 430 -21.86 22.36 -8.07
N LEU A 431 -21.03 22.63 -9.06
CA LEU A 431 -19.62 22.30 -9.02
C LEU A 431 -18.86 23.48 -8.40
N SER A 432 -18.15 23.23 -7.31
CA SER A 432 -17.31 24.23 -6.67
C SER A 432 -15.86 23.78 -6.55
N ILE A 433 -14.95 24.71 -6.78
CA ILE A 433 -13.50 24.47 -6.74
C ILE A 433 -12.89 25.50 -5.82
N LEU A 434 -12.18 25.03 -4.80
CA LEU A 434 -11.31 25.83 -3.96
C LEU A 434 -9.88 25.40 -4.22
N ALA A 435 -9.06 26.29 -4.76
CA ALA A 435 -7.62 26.11 -4.80
C ALA A 435 -6.97 27.09 -3.83
N ALA A 436 -6.32 26.58 -2.80
CA ALA A 436 -5.55 27.38 -1.85
C ALA A 436 -4.07 27.23 -2.18
N PRO A 437 -3.38 28.29 -2.63
CA PRO A 437 -1.94 28.23 -2.84
C PRO A 437 -1.23 27.69 -1.62
N THR A 438 -0.30 26.78 -1.84
CA THR A 438 0.49 26.17 -0.77
C THR A 438 1.97 26.28 -1.11
N THR A 439 2.78 26.30 -0.07
CA THR A 439 4.23 26.11 -0.18
C THR A 439 4.60 24.63 -0.16
N ASP A 440 3.63 23.75 0.10
CA ASP A 440 3.78 22.31 0.00
C ASP A 440 4.03 21.92 -1.45
N ASN A 441 5.23 21.47 -1.74
CA ASN A 441 5.71 21.10 -3.07
C ASN A 441 5.50 19.61 -3.36
N PHE A 442 4.74 18.90 -2.53
CA PHE A 442 4.44 17.50 -2.70
C PHE A 442 3.61 17.23 -3.97
N ASN A 443 4.10 16.32 -4.83
CA ASN A 443 3.42 15.86 -6.03
C ASN A 443 2.98 14.39 -5.86
N ASN A 444 1.80 14.04 -6.35
CA ASN A 444 1.26 12.69 -6.17
C ASN A 444 2.05 11.58 -6.89
N LEU A 445 2.85 11.91 -7.90
CA LEU A 445 3.63 10.95 -8.66
C LEU A 445 5.07 10.83 -8.12
N PHE A 446 5.69 11.93 -7.69
CA PHE A 446 7.11 11.95 -7.31
C PHE A 446 7.40 12.55 -5.92
N GLY A 447 6.37 12.79 -5.12
CA GLY A 447 6.46 13.35 -3.77
C GLY A 447 7.14 14.71 -3.77
N TYR A 448 8.12 14.89 -2.89
CA TYR A 448 8.88 16.15 -2.77
C TYR A 448 9.88 16.40 -3.91
N GLY A 449 10.07 15.43 -4.80
CA GLY A 449 10.91 15.53 -5.99
C GLY A 449 12.27 14.84 -5.85
N LEU A 450 13.18 15.21 -6.75
CA LEU A 450 14.48 14.58 -6.92
C LEU A 450 15.42 14.98 -5.78
N VAL A 451 16.04 14.01 -5.14
CA VAL A 451 17.02 14.25 -4.06
C VAL A 451 18.22 15.06 -4.59
N ASP A 452 18.64 16.06 -3.81
CA ASP A 452 19.85 16.86 -4.05
C ASP A 452 20.83 16.71 -2.88
N ALA A 453 21.91 15.95 -3.11
CA ALA A 453 22.88 15.60 -2.08
C ALA A 453 23.58 16.83 -1.49
N ALA A 454 23.97 17.81 -2.32
CA ALA A 454 24.66 19.01 -1.83
C ALA A 454 23.74 19.87 -0.96
N ALA A 455 22.47 20.01 -1.34
CA ALA A 455 21.50 20.79 -0.57
C ALA A 455 21.15 20.09 0.75
N ALA A 456 20.91 18.78 0.73
CA ALA A 456 20.63 18.00 1.94
C ALA A 456 21.80 18.04 2.93
N VAL A 457 23.05 17.91 2.46
CA VAL A 457 24.26 18.01 3.31
C VAL A 457 24.50 19.45 3.78
N ALA A 458 24.16 20.47 2.99
CA ALA A 458 24.21 21.86 3.45
C ALA A 458 23.24 22.08 4.63
N ALA A 459 21.99 21.60 4.49
CA ALA A 459 20.98 21.68 5.55
C ALA A 459 21.41 20.95 6.82
N ALA A 460 21.97 19.74 6.69
CA ALA A 460 22.54 18.94 7.80
C ALA A 460 23.62 19.69 8.61
N THR A 461 24.28 20.68 8.01
CA THR A 461 25.36 21.47 8.62
C THR A 461 24.99 22.92 8.89
N ASP A 462 23.70 23.25 8.90
CA ASP A 462 23.15 24.61 9.07
C ASP A 462 23.70 25.62 8.05
N LYS A 463 24.07 25.14 6.86
CA LYS A 463 24.53 25.98 5.75
C LYS A 463 23.42 26.16 4.74
N GLN A 464 23.37 27.35 4.14
CA GLN A 464 22.45 27.62 3.04
C GLN A 464 22.81 26.84 1.76
N GLN A 465 24.10 26.63 1.51
CA GLN A 465 24.62 25.87 0.38
C GLN A 465 26.08 25.45 0.63
N LEU A 466 26.54 24.39 -0.03
CA LEU A 466 27.97 24.03 -0.10
C LEU A 466 28.68 24.83 -1.21
N ASP A 467 30.02 24.86 -1.14
CA ASP A 467 30.83 25.45 -2.19
C ASP A 467 30.62 24.71 -3.51
N ALA A 468 30.34 25.45 -4.59
CA ALA A 468 30.13 24.89 -5.92
C ALA A 468 31.31 24.00 -6.35
N ALA A 469 31.00 22.90 -7.00
CA ALA A 469 31.95 22.01 -7.65
C ALA A 469 31.59 21.87 -9.13
N ASP A 470 32.60 21.65 -9.98
CA ASP A 470 32.35 21.28 -11.36
C ASP A 470 31.64 19.91 -11.41
N PRO A 471 30.72 19.70 -12.37
CA PRO A 471 30.14 18.38 -12.58
C PRO A 471 31.22 17.33 -12.76
N LEU A 472 30.96 16.13 -12.22
CA LEU A 472 31.85 14.99 -12.40
C LEU A 472 31.96 14.67 -13.89
N THR A 473 33.15 14.24 -14.31
CA THR A 473 33.44 13.84 -15.69
C THR A 473 34.13 12.49 -15.69
N SER A 474 33.78 11.63 -16.65
CA SER A 474 34.50 10.38 -16.89
C SER A 474 34.91 10.27 -18.35
N ALA A 475 36.09 9.69 -18.58
CA ALA A 475 36.51 9.25 -19.90
C ALA A 475 36.14 7.76 -20.17
N ALA A 476 35.61 7.06 -19.16
CA ALA A 476 35.11 5.71 -19.28
C ALA A 476 33.86 5.67 -20.16
N LYS A 477 33.78 4.68 -21.06
CA LYS A 477 32.63 4.49 -21.94
C LYS A 477 31.39 4.09 -21.14
N PHE A 478 31.58 3.30 -20.08
CA PHE A 478 30.53 2.85 -19.17
C PHE A 478 30.79 3.46 -17.80
N ASN A 479 29.87 4.28 -17.32
CA ASN A 479 29.99 4.94 -16.02
C ASN A 479 28.63 5.34 -15.47
N ASN A 480 28.56 5.64 -14.18
CA ASN A 480 27.36 6.14 -13.51
C ASN A 480 27.42 7.65 -13.19
N ILE A 481 28.32 8.40 -13.85
CA ILE A 481 28.51 9.84 -13.58
C ILE A 481 27.26 10.66 -13.90
N GLY A 482 26.44 10.21 -14.85
CA GLY A 482 25.15 10.82 -15.15
C GLY A 482 24.24 10.88 -13.93
N ASP A 483 24.07 9.75 -13.23
CA ASP A 483 23.22 9.62 -12.04
C ASP A 483 23.79 10.44 -10.87
N LEU A 484 25.10 10.35 -10.64
CA LEU A 484 25.78 11.09 -9.57
C LEU A 484 25.69 12.62 -9.78
N ASN A 485 25.82 13.09 -11.02
CA ASN A 485 25.62 14.49 -11.36
C ASN A 485 24.16 14.92 -11.22
N LEU A 486 23.21 14.04 -11.56
CA LEU A 486 21.78 14.30 -11.40
C LEU A 486 21.41 14.50 -9.92
N LEU A 487 22.04 13.75 -9.01
CA LEU A 487 21.92 13.90 -7.55
C LEU A 487 22.76 15.04 -6.96
N ASN A 488 23.56 15.74 -7.76
CA ASN A 488 24.40 16.86 -7.33
C ASN A 488 25.39 16.49 -6.19
N VAL A 489 26.09 15.35 -6.29
CA VAL A 489 27.00 14.87 -5.22
C VAL A 489 28.35 15.61 -5.16
N ALA A 490 28.79 16.22 -6.26
CA ALA A 490 30.14 16.79 -6.38
C ALA A 490 30.50 17.85 -5.31
N PRO A 491 29.60 18.80 -4.94
CA PRO A 491 29.87 19.74 -3.86
C PRO A 491 30.07 19.08 -2.49
N ALA A 492 29.31 18.01 -2.19
CA ALA A 492 29.46 17.26 -0.94
C ALA A 492 30.81 16.56 -0.88
N TRP A 493 31.21 15.90 -1.97
CA TRP A 493 32.52 15.26 -2.08
C TRP A 493 33.67 16.26 -1.99
N LYS A 494 33.55 17.43 -2.64
CA LYS A 494 34.54 18.52 -2.54
C LYS A 494 34.67 19.04 -1.11
N ALA A 495 33.57 19.05 -0.35
CA ALA A 495 33.57 19.41 1.07
C ALA A 495 34.12 18.30 1.99
N GLY A 496 34.45 17.12 1.46
CA GLY A 496 35.01 15.99 2.20
C GLY A 496 33.99 15.01 2.77
N TYR A 497 32.72 15.13 2.38
CA TYR A 497 31.68 14.18 2.76
C TYR A 497 31.61 13.07 1.71
N THR A 498 31.93 11.85 2.13
CA THR A 498 32.16 10.65 1.32
C THR A 498 31.44 9.41 1.88
N GLY A 499 30.74 9.55 3.01
CA GLY A 499 30.11 8.46 3.76
C GLY A 499 30.99 7.85 4.85
N LYS A 500 32.23 8.34 5.00
CA LYS A 500 33.21 7.75 5.91
C LYS A 500 32.72 7.71 7.36
N GLY A 501 32.76 6.51 7.94
CA GLY A 501 32.40 6.26 9.33
C GLY A 501 30.90 6.09 9.57
N VAL A 502 30.10 6.02 8.49
CA VAL A 502 28.68 5.66 8.54
C VAL A 502 28.52 4.21 8.11
N VAL A 503 27.68 3.47 8.82
CA VAL A 503 27.31 2.08 8.52
C VAL A 503 25.92 2.06 7.88
N VAL A 504 25.84 1.51 6.67
CA VAL A 504 24.59 1.32 5.93
C VAL A 504 24.30 -0.17 5.82
N ALA A 505 23.25 -0.63 6.51
CA ALA A 505 22.75 -1.99 6.38
C ALA A 505 21.95 -2.15 5.09
N VAL A 506 22.25 -3.20 4.33
CA VAL A 506 21.55 -3.58 3.10
C VAL A 506 20.80 -4.86 3.38
N LEU A 507 19.49 -4.72 3.62
CA LEU A 507 18.56 -5.83 3.83
C LEU A 507 18.03 -6.24 2.47
N ASP A 508 18.59 -7.30 1.90
CA ASP A 508 18.35 -7.69 0.51
C ASP A 508 18.66 -9.19 0.29
N SER A 509 18.98 -9.59 -0.94
CA SER A 509 19.38 -10.95 -1.36
C SER A 509 20.81 -11.33 -1.00
N GLY A 510 21.47 -10.53 -0.16
CA GLY A 510 22.90 -10.66 0.14
C GLY A 510 23.83 -9.83 -0.75
N VAL A 511 25.08 -9.71 -0.33
CA VAL A 511 26.12 -8.89 -0.98
C VAL A 511 27.38 -9.74 -1.24
N ASP A 512 27.90 -9.72 -2.46
CA ASP A 512 29.16 -10.40 -2.81
C ASP A 512 30.34 -9.76 -2.06
N LEU A 513 30.76 -10.42 -0.97
CA LEU A 513 31.84 -9.99 -0.10
C LEU A 513 33.20 -9.96 -0.81
N SER A 514 33.33 -10.64 -1.96
CA SER A 514 34.56 -10.76 -2.73
C SER A 514 34.69 -9.74 -3.86
N HIS A 515 33.63 -8.95 -4.12
CA HIS A 515 33.64 -7.98 -5.20
C HIS A 515 34.73 -6.91 -4.97
N PRO A 516 35.67 -6.67 -5.91
CA PRO A 516 36.81 -5.78 -5.69
C PRO A 516 36.43 -4.35 -5.28
N ASP A 517 35.35 -3.82 -5.85
CA ASP A 517 34.87 -2.46 -5.56
C ASP A 517 33.97 -2.39 -4.31
N LEU A 518 33.73 -3.50 -3.61
CA LEU A 518 32.97 -3.52 -2.36
C LEU A 518 33.79 -4.02 -1.16
N THR A 519 34.72 -4.95 -1.37
CA THR A 519 35.43 -5.72 -0.32
C THR A 519 36.00 -4.83 0.79
N SER A 520 36.53 -3.66 0.42
CA SER A 520 37.15 -2.71 1.34
C SER A 520 36.15 -1.86 2.13
N ASN A 521 34.89 -1.81 1.67
CA ASN A 521 33.79 -1.10 2.30
C ASN A 521 32.81 -2.05 3.01
N ILE A 522 32.98 -3.37 2.89
CA ILE A 522 32.21 -4.33 3.69
C ILE A 522 32.47 -4.08 5.18
N TRP A 523 31.39 -3.88 5.92
CA TRP A 523 31.37 -3.76 7.38
C TRP A 523 31.92 -5.03 8.01
N ARG A 524 32.68 -4.84 9.09
CA ARG A 524 33.16 -5.92 9.92
C ARG A 524 32.62 -5.76 11.31
N ASN A 525 31.97 -6.79 11.84
CA ASN A 525 31.54 -6.82 13.22
C ASN A 525 32.78 -6.66 14.12
N PRO A 526 32.93 -5.55 14.87
CA PRO A 526 34.10 -5.31 15.69
C PRO A 526 34.13 -6.18 16.96
N ASN A 527 33.00 -6.82 17.29
CA ASN A 527 32.81 -7.61 18.49
C ASN A 527 32.92 -9.13 18.25
N GLU A 528 33.05 -9.57 17.00
CA GLU A 528 33.17 -10.98 16.61
C GLU A 528 34.62 -11.43 16.38
N ILE A 529 34.95 -12.65 16.82
CA ILE A 529 36.24 -13.29 16.55
C ILE A 529 36.08 -14.29 15.39
N PRO A 530 36.66 -14.03 14.21
CA PRO A 530 36.37 -14.82 13.02
C PRO A 530 36.69 -16.33 13.14
N GLY A 531 35.67 -17.16 12.90
CA GLY A 531 35.78 -18.60 12.67
C GLY A 531 35.99 -19.43 13.93
N ASN A 532 35.53 -18.93 15.08
CA ASN A 532 35.62 -19.65 16.35
C ASN A 532 34.34 -20.46 16.67
N GLY A 533 33.25 -20.27 15.93
CA GLY A 533 31.96 -20.92 16.13
C GLY A 533 31.19 -20.43 17.36
N ILE A 534 31.48 -19.22 17.85
CA ILE A 534 30.91 -18.62 19.06
C ILE A 534 30.21 -17.32 18.67
N ASP A 535 29.07 -17.05 19.29
CA ASP A 535 28.43 -15.73 19.32
C ASP A 535 29.15 -14.91 20.41
N ASP A 536 30.15 -14.13 20.00
CA ASP A 536 31.07 -13.42 20.91
C ASP A 536 30.43 -12.13 21.46
N ASP A 537 29.49 -11.55 20.71
CA ASP A 537 28.82 -10.29 21.04
C ASP A 537 27.42 -10.48 21.67
N LEU A 538 26.94 -11.73 21.72
CA LEU A 538 25.65 -12.17 22.27
C LEU A 538 24.45 -11.59 21.52
N ASN A 539 24.61 -11.35 20.21
CA ASN A 539 23.55 -10.84 19.34
C ASN A 539 22.58 -11.95 18.86
N GLY A 540 22.87 -13.21 19.19
CA GLY A 540 22.04 -14.38 18.88
C GLY A 540 22.48 -15.17 17.65
N VAL A 541 23.52 -14.72 16.94
CA VAL A 541 24.11 -15.39 15.78
C VAL A 541 25.62 -15.53 15.96
N SER A 542 26.23 -16.59 15.41
CA SER A 542 27.66 -16.88 15.64
C SER A 542 28.50 -16.61 14.40
N ASP A 543 29.69 -16.01 14.56
CA ASP A 543 30.63 -15.73 13.48
C ASP A 543 30.10 -14.76 12.39
N ASP A 544 29.18 -13.85 12.69
CA ASP A 544 28.59 -12.83 11.78
C ASP A 544 29.57 -11.70 11.40
N VAL A 545 30.83 -12.07 11.12
CA VAL A 545 31.98 -11.18 10.92
C VAL A 545 31.73 -10.10 9.88
N ASN A 546 30.95 -10.38 8.83
CA ASN A 546 30.67 -9.43 7.75
C ASN A 546 29.17 -9.32 7.46
N GLY A 547 28.32 -9.53 8.47
CA GLY A 547 26.87 -9.61 8.32
C GLY A 547 26.31 -11.02 8.49
N TRP A 548 25.01 -11.17 8.28
CA TRP A 548 24.29 -12.41 8.57
C TRP A 548 23.30 -12.81 7.46
N ASP A 549 23.12 -14.13 7.31
CA ASP A 549 22.15 -14.74 6.41
C ASP A 549 20.98 -15.37 7.18
N PHE A 550 19.83 -14.69 7.17
CA PHE A 550 18.58 -15.19 7.76
C PHE A 550 17.85 -16.19 6.87
N VAL A 551 18.22 -16.30 5.58
CA VAL A 551 17.60 -17.27 4.66
C VAL A 551 18.14 -18.66 4.94
N ASP A 552 19.47 -18.79 5.00
CA ASP A 552 20.15 -20.07 5.20
C ASP A 552 20.53 -20.32 6.68
N GLY A 553 20.43 -19.28 7.52
CA GLY A 553 20.71 -19.35 8.96
C GLY A 553 22.21 -19.48 9.25
N ASP A 554 23.05 -18.76 8.52
CA ASP A 554 24.50 -18.83 8.64
C ASP A 554 25.22 -17.46 8.51
N ALA A 555 26.54 -17.50 8.75
CA ALA A 555 27.42 -16.33 8.77
C ALA A 555 27.84 -15.81 7.37
N ASN A 556 27.26 -16.33 6.30
CA ASN A 556 27.63 -15.97 4.93
C ASN A 556 26.49 -15.23 4.22
N PRO A 557 26.40 -13.89 4.36
CA PRO A 557 25.40 -13.09 3.68
C PRO A 557 25.70 -12.89 2.18
N SER A 558 26.59 -13.69 1.58
CA SER A 558 26.85 -13.63 0.13
C SER A 558 25.73 -14.34 -0.63
N PRO A 559 25.32 -13.83 -1.80
CA PRO A 559 24.35 -14.52 -2.62
C PRO A 559 24.91 -15.83 -3.19
N GLU A 560 24.03 -16.83 -3.39
CA GLU A 560 24.44 -18.11 -3.98
C GLU A 560 24.91 -17.98 -5.45
N SER A 561 26.08 -18.55 -5.77
CA SER A 561 26.76 -18.43 -7.08
C SER A 561 26.01 -19.01 -8.29
N ASN A 562 24.99 -19.84 -8.06
CA ASN A 562 24.21 -20.58 -9.05
C ASN A 562 22.80 -20.00 -9.23
N ASP A 563 22.38 -19.08 -8.38
CA ASP A 563 21.12 -18.37 -8.58
C ASP A 563 21.34 -17.22 -9.57
N GLN A 564 20.72 -17.31 -10.74
CA GLN A 564 20.72 -16.21 -11.72
C GLN A 564 19.98 -14.96 -11.20
N ARG A 565 19.47 -15.00 -9.96
CA ARG A 565 18.65 -13.98 -9.32
C ARG A 565 19.25 -13.41 -8.02
N GLY A 566 20.35 -13.97 -7.50
CA GLY A 566 21.04 -13.48 -6.29
C GLY A 566 21.86 -12.19 -6.46
N PHE A 567 21.79 -11.54 -7.62
CA PHE A 567 22.68 -10.40 -7.93
C PHE A 567 22.19 -9.05 -7.37
N HIS A 568 20.96 -9.00 -6.83
CA HIS A 568 20.26 -7.76 -6.53
C HIS A 568 20.90 -6.96 -5.38
N GLY A 569 21.11 -7.57 -4.21
CA GLY A 569 21.70 -6.87 -3.06
C GLY A 569 23.11 -6.35 -3.30
N THR A 570 23.89 -7.04 -4.14
CA THR A 570 25.23 -6.56 -4.56
C THR A 570 25.14 -5.33 -5.46
N HIS A 571 24.09 -5.22 -6.28
CA HIS A 571 23.82 -4.04 -7.11
C HIS A 571 23.41 -2.84 -6.26
N VAL A 572 22.51 -3.07 -5.31
CA VAL A 572 22.09 -2.09 -4.31
C VAL A 572 23.28 -1.58 -3.48
N ALA A 573 24.12 -2.49 -2.97
CA ALA A 573 25.32 -2.14 -2.20
C ALA A 573 26.31 -1.26 -3.00
N GLY A 574 26.47 -1.54 -4.30
CA GLY A 574 27.33 -0.73 -5.16
C GLY A 574 26.87 0.71 -5.33
N ILE A 575 25.56 0.93 -5.49
CA ILE A 575 24.99 2.28 -5.63
C ILE A 575 25.28 3.12 -4.39
N ILE A 576 25.22 2.49 -3.20
CA ILE A 576 25.53 3.13 -1.93
C ILE A 576 27.03 3.41 -1.83
N GLY A 577 27.86 2.37 -1.94
CA GLY A 577 29.22 2.38 -1.40
C GLY A 577 30.26 1.67 -2.23
N ALA A 578 30.11 1.52 -3.56
CA ALA A 578 31.23 1.09 -4.38
C ALA A 578 32.38 2.11 -4.35
N GLN A 579 33.60 1.61 -4.30
CA GLN A 579 34.79 2.44 -4.15
C GLN A 579 35.02 3.38 -5.32
N ARG A 580 35.48 4.59 -5.01
CA ARG A 580 35.96 5.54 -6.03
C ARG A 580 37.45 5.34 -6.28
N ASN A 581 37.80 4.40 -7.14
CA ASN A 581 39.18 4.02 -7.48
C ASN A 581 39.72 4.68 -8.77
N GLY A 582 38.89 5.44 -9.51
CA GLY A 582 39.25 6.09 -10.77
C GLY A 582 39.31 5.11 -11.95
N ILE A 583 39.32 5.63 -13.20
CA ILE A 583 39.29 4.83 -14.45
C ILE A 583 40.48 3.85 -14.52
N ASP A 584 40.40 2.67 -13.92
CA ASP A 584 41.23 1.52 -14.27
C ASP A 584 40.73 0.19 -13.67
N ILE A 585 39.49 -0.20 -13.94
CA ILE A 585 39.21 -1.64 -14.05
C ILE A 585 39.51 -2.05 -15.47
N THR A 586 40.76 -2.48 -15.66
CA THR A 586 41.07 -3.43 -16.71
C THR A 586 40.16 -4.65 -16.45
N PRO A 587 39.26 -5.05 -17.38
CA PRO A 587 38.39 -6.20 -17.19
C PRO A 587 39.20 -7.42 -16.74
N LEU A 588 38.72 -8.17 -15.75
CA LEU A 588 39.43 -9.28 -15.10
C LEU A 588 39.94 -10.35 -16.09
N ASN A 589 39.48 -10.34 -17.34
CA ASN A 589 39.83 -11.31 -18.35
C ASN A 589 39.98 -10.79 -19.79
N ASN A 590 40.15 -9.48 -20.03
CA ASN A 590 40.58 -8.95 -21.34
C ASN A 590 39.75 -9.41 -22.57
N THR A 591 38.53 -9.93 -22.35
CA THR A 591 37.65 -10.44 -23.40
C THR A 591 36.62 -9.38 -23.76
N LEU A 592 36.93 -8.64 -24.84
CA LEU A 592 36.02 -7.90 -25.74
C LEU A 592 34.79 -7.21 -25.11
N GLU A 593 34.96 -5.95 -24.69
CA GLU A 593 34.15 -4.75 -25.10
C GLU A 593 34.10 -3.60 -24.06
N MET A 594 34.48 -3.81 -22.79
CA MET A 594 34.48 -2.77 -21.73
C MET A 594 35.87 -2.17 -21.45
N ASN A 595 36.53 -1.60 -22.46
CA ASN A 595 37.67 -0.72 -22.20
C ASN A 595 37.18 0.57 -21.53
N GLY A 596 37.46 0.73 -20.24
CA GLY A 596 37.13 1.92 -19.45
C GLY A 596 35.73 1.86 -18.85
N LEU A 597 35.61 1.20 -17.69
CA LEU A 597 34.48 1.31 -16.76
C LEU A 597 34.93 2.14 -15.54
N GLU A 598 34.09 3.08 -15.12
CA GLU A 598 34.26 3.85 -13.89
C GLU A 598 32.93 3.90 -13.16
N MET A 599 32.90 3.36 -11.94
CA MET A 599 31.72 3.34 -11.11
C MET A 599 32.11 3.84 -9.72
N SER A 600 31.21 4.56 -9.06
CA SER A 600 31.38 4.94 -7.66
C SER A 600 30.02 5.01 -6.99
N GLY A 601 29.93 4.51 -5.76
CA GLY A 601 28.78 4.75 -4.91
C GLY A 601 28.66 6.21 -4.52
N VAL A 602 27.46 6.65 -4.12
CA VAL A 602 27.23 8.01 -3.60
C VAL A 602 28.09 8.29 -2.37
N ALA A 603 28.17 7.30 -1.49
CA ALA A 603 28.90 7.30 -0.22
C ALA A 603 30.05 6.28 -0.30
N TYR A 604 31.00 6.52 -1.21
CA TYR A 604 32.06 5.58 -1.57
C TYR A 604 33.07 5.23 -0.46
N GLU A 605 32.99 5.83 0.73
CA GLU A 605 33.74 5.42 1.94
C GLU A 605 32.83 4.94 3.09
N ALA A 606 31.51 4.79 2.87
CA ALA A 606 30.60 4.19 3.85
C ALA A 606 30.87 2.68 4.02
N GLN A 607 30.56 2.16 5.21
CA GLN A 607 30.62 0.74 5.47
C GLN A 607 29.28 0.09 5.11
N ILE A 608 29.29 -0.98 4.33
CA ILE A 608 28.11 -1.74 3.94
C ILE A 608 27.97 -2.93 4.86
N MET A 609 26.87 -3.03 5.62
CA MET A 609 26.51 -4.21 6.42
C MET A 609 25.52 -5.08 5.62
N PRO A 610 25.97 -6.19 5.03
CA PRO A 610 25.10 -7.13 4.33
C PRO A 610 24.18 -7.88 5.31
N VAL A 611 22.88 -7.86 5.06
CA VAL A 611 21.91 -8.66 5.80
C VAL A 611 21.02 -9.37 4.78
N ARG A 612 21.21 -10.69 4.63
CA ARG A 612 20.43 -11.46 3.65
C ARG A 612 19.12 -11.89 4.30
N VAL A 613 18.01 -11.34 3.82
CA VAL A 613 16.66 -11.57 4.37
C VAL A 613 15.74 -12.32 3.40
N GLY A 614 16.13 -12.45 2.14
CA GLY A 614 15.35 -13.16 1.13
C GLY A 614 16.10 -13.38 -0.17
N SER A 615 15.35 -13.60 -1.25
CA SER A 615 15.88 -13.83 -2.60
C SER A 615 15.12 -12.97 -3.61
N PHE A 616 15.76 -11.97 -4.21
CA PHE A 616 15.21 -11.12 -5.28
C PHE A 616 13.82 -10.50 -4.96
N GLY A 617 13.74 -9.68 -3.91
CA GLY A 617 12.49 -9.01 -3.51
C GLY A 617 11.54 -9.88 -2.67
N ASP A 618 11.55 -11.21 -2.84
CA ASP A 618 10.80 -12.14 -1.98
C ASP A 618 11.49 -12.26 -0.62
N VAL A 619 10.82 -11.76 0.43
CA VAL A 619 11.30 -11.76 1.81
C VAL A 619 10.17 -12.26 2.70
N SER A 620 10.48 -13.15 3.65
CA SER A 620 9.50 -13.47 4.70
C SER A 620 9.47 -12.36 5.75
N VAL A 621 8.27 -12.03 6.24
CA VAL A 621 8.10 -11.11 7.38
C VAL A 621 9.10 -11.38 8.50
N SER A 622 9.26 -12.63 8.91
CA SER A 622 10.15 -13.01 10.02
C SER A 622 11.60 -12.59 9.77
N ASN A 623 12.11 -12.87 8.57
CA ASN A 623 13.49 -12.56 8.22
C ASN A 623 13.70 -11.05 8.08
N LEU A 624 12.69 -10.32 7.61
CA LEU A 624 12.74 -8.86 7.57
C LEU A 624 12.82 -8.27 8.97
N VAL A 625 11.95 -8.71 9.88
CA VAL A 625 11.92 -8.26 11.29
C VAL A 625 13.25 -8.53 11.97
N ASP A 626 13.75 -9.76 11.86
CA ASP A 626 15.02 -10.14 12.47
C ASP A 626 16.20 -9.40 11.83
N GLY A 627 16.16 -9.19 10.50
CA GLY A 627 17.16 -8.40 9.79
C GLY A 627 17.20 -6.93 10.22
N ILE A 628 16.03 -6.29 10.43
CA ILE A 628 15.95 -4.91 10.94
C ILE A 628 16.54 -4.85 12.35
N ARG A 629 16.12 -5.75 13.24
CA ARG A 629 16.64 -5.78 14.62
C ARG A 629 18.14 -6.05 14.67
N TYR A 630 18.62 -6.98 13.84
CA TYR A 630 20.04 -7.28 13.72
C TYR A 630 20.84 -6.05 13.29
N ALA A 631 20.38 -5.34 12.26
CA ALA A 631 21.05 -4.13 11.77
C ALA A 631 21.12 -3.03 12.86
N VAL A 632 20.00 -2.80 13.58
CA VAL A 632 19.95 -1.85 14.68
C VAL A 632 20.92 -2.24 15.81
N ASN A 633 20.88 -3.50 16.24
CA ASN A 633 21.71 -4.00 17.35
C ASN A 633 23.21 -3.98 17.02
N ASN A 634 23.56 -4.16 15.73
CA ASN A 634 24.94 -4.13 15.24
C ASN A 634 25.42 -2.73 14.82
N GLY A 635 24.64 -1.68 15.12
CA GLY A 635 25.07 -0.29 14.97
C GLY A 635 25.01 0.24 13.53
N ALA A 636 24.03 -0.21 12.74
CA ALA A 636 23.70 0.47 11.49
C ALA A 636 23.20 1.90 11.78
N ASP A 637 23.64 2.89 10.99
CA ASP A 637 23.10 4.25 11.04
C ASP A 637 21.96 4.43 10.02
N VAL A 638 22.01 3.66 8.92
CA VAL A 638 21.01 3.67 7.85
C VAL A 638 20.65 2.22 7.50
N ILE A 639 19.37 1.96 7.28
CA ILE A 639 18.86 0.70 6.73
C ILE A 639 18.29 0.98 5.34
N ASN A 640 18.82 0.33 4.31
CA ASN A 640 18.24 0.32 2.97
C ASN A 640 17.47 -0.99 2.74
N MET A 641 16.17 -0.87 2.46
CA MET A 641 15.29 -1.97 2.10
C MET A 641 14.83 -1.80 0.65
N SER A 642 15.59 -2.36 -0.27
CA SER A 642 15.24 -2.40 -1.70
C SER A 642 14.34 -3.61 -1.99
N LEU A 643 13.32 -3.78 -1.16
CA LEU A 643 12.41 -4.92 -1.11
C LEU A 643 11.04 -4.52 -1.65
N GLY A 644 10.26 -5.51 -2.05
CA GLY A 644 8.88 -5.30 -2.49
C GLY A 644 8.17 -6.63 -2.50
N GLY A 645 6.92 -6.64 -2.06
CA GLY A 645 6.10 -7.84 -2.00
C GLY A 645 4.65 -7.48 -1.74
N LEU A 646 3.77 -8.45 -1.99
CA LEU A 646 2.31 -8.34 -1.84
C LEU A 646 1.86 -8.53 -0.38
N GLU A 647 2.78 -8.42 0.59
CA GLU A 647 2.44 -8.63 2.00
C GLU A 647 1.80 -7.36 2.59
N PHE A 648 0.71 -7.57 3.32
CA PHE A 648 -0.01 -6.56 4.07
C PHE A 648 0.88 -5.87 5.11
N LEU A 649 0.43 -4.72 5.65
CA LEU A 649 1.08 -4.13 6.81
C LEU A 649 1.11 -5.15 7.95
N ASN A 650 2.25 -5.19 8.62
CA ASN A 650 2.60 -6.17 9.62
C ASN A 650 3.15 -5.42 10.84
N ASN A 651 2.49 -5.59 12.00
CA ASN A 651 2.86 -4.85 13.20
C ASN A 651 4.27 -5.22 13.72
N GLU A 652 4.77 -6.43 13.47
CA GLU A 652 6.14 -6.79 13.87
C GLU A 652 7.18 -6.03 13.05
N VAL A 653 6.95 -5.87 11.74
CA VAL A 653 7.78 -5.02 10.86
C VAL A 653 7.67 -3.56 11.30
N ARG A 654 6.45 -3.05 11.50
CA ARG A 654 6.23 -1.69 12.00
C ARG A 654 7.00 -1.44 13.30
N LYS A 655 6.86 -2.33 14.28
CA LYS A 655 7.53 -2.23 15.58
C LYS A 655 9.05 -2.28 15.42
N ALA A 656 9.58 -3.14 14.55
CA ALA A 656 11.01 -3.16 14.26
C ALA A 656 11.50 -1.83 13.64
N LEU A 657 10.69 -1.21 12.78
CA LEU A 657 10.96 0.13 12.22
C LEU A 657 10.83 1.25 13.27
N GLU A 658 9.85 1.16 14.18
CA GLU A 658 9.72 2.07 15.33
C GLU A 658 10.93 1.96 16.26
N ASP A 659 11.39 0.74 16.56
CA ASP A 659 12.59 0.45 17.33
C ASP A 659 13.84 1.01 16.62
N ALA A 660 13.96 0.83 15.30
CA ALA A 660 15.04 1.41 14.50
C ALA A 660 15.05 2.94 14.57
N LYS A 661 13.90 3.58 14.35
CA LYS A 661 13.75 5.03 14.48
C LYS A 661 14.08 5.52 15.89
N GLY A 662 13.61 4.81 16.92
CA GLY A 662 13.90 5.11 18.33
C GLY A 662 15.37 4.97 18.69
N ALA A 663 16.10 4.07 18.04
CA ALA A 663 17.55 3.92 18.13
C ALA A 663 18.34 4.96 17.32
N GLY A 664 17.66 5.81 16.55
CA GLY A 664 18.29 6.84 15.70
C GLY A 664 18.68 6.35 14.30
N VAL A 665 18.27 5.14 13.92
CA VAL A 665 18.58 4.53 12.61
C VAL A 665 17.57 5.02 11.57
N PHE A 666 18.05 5.52 10.43
CA PHE A 666 17.19 6.01 9.35
C PHE A 666 16.87 4.91 8.33
N VAL A 667 15.61 4.80 7.91
CA VAL A 667 15.17 3.73 6.99
C VAL A 667 14.77 4.28 5.62
N VAL A 668 15.27 3.64 4.57
CA VAL A 668 15.01 3.97 3.15
C VAL A 668 14.37 2.77 2.46
N MET A 669 13.26 3.00 1.74
CA MET A 669 12.44 1.93 1.15
C MET A 669 12.13 2.21 -0.32
N SER A 670 12.20 1.19 -1.18
CA SER A 670 11.77 1.29 -2.57
C SER A 670 10.25 1.34 -2.70
N ALA A 671 9.71 2.28 -3.48
CA ALA A 671 8.26 2.49 -3.59
C ALA A 671 7.45 1.35 -4.23
N GLY A 672 8.11 0.47 -4.99
CA GLY A 672 7.49 -0.62 -5.77
C GLY A 672 7.52 -0.34 -7.28
N ASN A 673 7.32 -1.40 -8.09
CA ASN A 673 7.62 -1.43 -9.53
C ASN A 673 6.43 -1.89 -10.38
N ASP A 674 5.24 -1.49 -9.96
CA ASP A 674 3.98 -2.07 -10.40
C ASP A 674 3.03 -1.04 -11.01
N ARG A 675 3.44 0.22 -11.20
CA ARG A 675 2.57 1.26 -11.78
C ARG A 675 2.07 0.96 -13.19
N ASP A 676 2.89 0.35 -14.04
CA ASP A 676 2.53 -0.04 -15.40
C ASP A 676 1.73 -1.36 -15.46
N LYS A 677 1.83 -2.18 -14.42
CA LYS A 677 1.22 -3.52 -14.35
C LYS A 677 -0.08 -3.52 -13.57
N LEU A 678 -0.06 -2.92 -12.39
CA LEU A 678 -1.07 -2.99 -11.32
C LEU A 678 -1.67 -1.61 -11.02
N ASN A 679 -0.96 -0.51 -11.30
CA ASN A 679 -1.37 0.87 -11.04
C ASN A 679 -1.84 1.12 -9.60
N PRO A 680 -0.97 0.85 -8.62
CA PRO A 680 -1.22 1.26 -7.26
C PRO A 680 -1.30 2.79 -7.20
N SER A 681 -2.16 3.30 -6.31
CA SER A 681 -2.32 4.73 -6.11
C SER A 681 -1.23 5.33 -5.23
N GLU A 682 -0.38 4.51 -4.60
CA GLU A 682 0.60 4.90 -3.58
C GLU A 682 1.73 3.85 -3.45
N PRO A 683 2.77 4.08 -2.62
CA PRO A 683 3.84 3.10 -2.40
C PRO A 683 3.32 1.82 -1.76
N THR A 684 3.89 0.67 -2.12
CA THR A 684 3.52 -0.64 -1.58
C THR A 684 4.46 -1.07 -0.45
N PHE A 685 4.18 -2.19 0.21
CA PHE A 685 5.02 -2.72 1.28
C PHE A 685 6.48 -2.96 0.81
N PRO A 686 7.50 -2.60 1.62
CA PRO A 686 7.40 -1.96 2.94
C PRO A 686 7.30 -0.42 2.88
N ALA A 687 7.49 0.20 1.72
CA ALA A 687 7.52 1.67 1.57
C ALA A 687 6.23 2.37 2.01
N PHE A 688 5.11 1.66 2.12
CA PHE A 688 3.89 2.17 2.75
C PHE A 688 4.13 2.74 4.16
N TYR A 689 5.07 2.20 4.96
CA TYR A 689 5.39 2.74 6.29
C TYR A 689 5.99 4.16 6.28
N ALA A 690 6.27 4.72 5.10
CA ALA A 690 6.54 6.15 4.96
C ALA A 690 5.36 7.03 5.42
N PHE A 691 4.11 6.55 5.28
CA PHE A 691 2.91 7.22 5.82
C PHE A 691 2.92 7.31 7.35
N ASP A 692 3.56 6.35 8.01
CA ASP A 692 3.72 6.31 9.47
C ASP A 692 4.91 7.11 9.99
N ASN A 693 5.61 7.83 9.10
CA ASN A 693 6.84 8.52 9.43
C ASN A 693 7.95 7.57 9.96
N LEU A 694 7.99 6.32 9.46
CA LEU A 694 8.98 5.30 9.86
C LEU A 694 10.14 5.16 8.84
N GLY A 695 10.24 6.08 7.90
CA GLY A 695 11.30 6.14 6.90
C GLY A 695 10.90 7.01 5.71
N VAL A 696 11.58 6.79 4.59
CA VAL A 696 11.28 7.46 3.31
C VAL A 696 11.06 6.43 2.20
N ALA A 697 9.98 6.61 1.44
CA ALA A 697 9.70 5.89 0.21
C ALA A 697 10.40 6.55 -0.98
N VAL A 698 10.97 5.75 -1.88
CA VAL A 698 11.76 6.26 -3.00
C VAL A 698 11.23 5.74 -4.32
N GLY A 699 10.73 6.67 -5.15
CA GLY A 699 10.35 6.42 -6.54
C GLY A 699 11.52 6.58 -7.52
N ALA A 700 11.32 6.12 -8.75
CA ALA A 700 12.36 6.08 -9.78
C ALA A 700 12.14 7.12 -10.89
N VAL A 701 13.22 7.77 -11.32
CA VAL A 701 13.28 8.62 -12.52
C VAL A 701 14.35 8.17 -13.51
N THR A 702 14.23 8.59 -14.77
CA THR A 702 15.24 8.42 -15.80
C THR A 702 16.37 9.44 -15.68
N THR A 703 17.58 9.06 -16.09
CA THR A 703 18.72 9.97 -16.25
C THR A 703 19.08 10.10 -17.74
N PRO A 704 19.34 11.32 -18.26
CA PRO A 704 19.22 12.63 -17.62
C PRO A 704 17.81 13.24 -17.71
N GLY A 705 16.83 12.51 -18.27
CA GLY A 705 15.51 13.03 -18.63
C GLY A 705 14.62 13.46 -17.46
N LYS A 706 14.92 13.02 -16.24
CA LYS A 706 14.09 13.23 -15.03
C LYS A 706 12.63 12.82 -15.23
N GLN A 707 12.39 11.84 -16.10
CA GLN A 707 11.03 11.34 -16.32
C GLN A 707 10.73 10.31 -15.25
N VAL A 708 9.61 10.43 -14.56
CA VAL A 708 9.16 9.35 -13.67
C VAL A 708 8.94 8.09 -14.50
N THR A 709 9.54 6.98 -14.07
CA THR A 709 9.48 5.73 -14.82
C THR A 709 8.08 5.14 -14.76
N ILE A 710 7.67 4.42 -15.82
CA ILE A 710 6.31 3.88 -15.90
C ILE A 710 6.02 2.82 -14.83
N PHE A 711 7.06 2.09 -14.39
CA PHE A 711 6.92 1.08 -13.35
C PHE A 711 6.90 1.68 -11.94
N SER A 712 7.44 2.88 -11.70
CA SER A 712 7.57 3.41 -10.34
C SER A 712 6.19 3.66 -9.73
N ASN A 713 5.89 3.01 -8.61
CA ASN A 713 4.69 3.31 -7.84
C ASN A 713 4.69 4.80 -7.45
N PRO A 714 3.51 5.47 -7.51
CA PRO A 714 3.40 6.90 -7.23
C PRO A 714 3.46 7.18 -5.73
N ALA A 715 3.65 8.46 -5.37
CA ALA A 715 3.74 8.90 -3.98
C ALA A 715 2.41 8.87 -3.21
N GLY A 716 1.26 8.87 -3.90
CA GLY A 716 -0.05 8.95 -3.27
C GLY A 716 -0.69 10.33 -3.33
N SER A 717 -2.00 10.38 -3.17
CA SER A 717 -2.76 11.65 -3.04
C SER A 717 -2.66 12.26 -1.64
N ILE A 718 -2.22 11.46 -0.66
CA ILE A 718 -1.95 11.86 0.72
C ILE A 718 -0.46 12.16 0.86
N THR A 719 -0.14 13.28 1.50
CA THR A 719 1.25 13.66 1.77
C THR A 719 1.94 12.57 2.59
N THR A 720 3.07 12.08 2.09
CA THR A 720 3.91 11.06 2.73
C THR A 720 5.38 11.39 2.53
N ASN A 721 6.25 10.69 3.26
CA ASN A 721 7.69 10.85 3.13
C ASN A 721 8.18 10.20 1.84
N PHE A 722 8.07 10.92 0.72
CA PHE A 722 8.40 10.40 -0.60
C PHE A 722 9.31 11.33 -1.39
N VAL A 723 10.37 10.76 -1.95
CA VAL A 723 11.30 11.44 -2.88
C VAL A 723 11.54 10.54 -4.09
N VAL A 724 12.18 11.07 -5.13
CA VAL A 724 12.63 10.27 -6.27
C VAL A 724 14.13 10.34 -6.46
N ALA A 725 14.69 9.29 -7.06
CA ALA A 725 16.10 9.18 -7.41
C ALA A 725 16.27 8.39 -8.74
N PRO A 726 17.47 8.39 -9.35
CA PRO A 726 17.71 7.63 -10.58
C PRO A 726 17.37 6.14 -10.38
N GLY A 727 16.59 5.56 -11.29
CA GLY A 727 16.17 4.15 -11.19
C GLY A 727 15.98 3.44 -12.54
N TYR A 728 16.35 4.07 -13.65
CA TYR A 728 16.29 3.49 -14.99
C TYR A 728 17.69 3.48 -15.62
N GLU A 729 18.08 2.32 -16.17
CA GLU A 729 19.40 2.02 -16.73
C GLU A 729 20.56 2.27 -15.74
N VAL A 730 20.36 1.85 -14.48
CA VAL A 730 21.34 2.08 -13.40
C VAL A 730 22.47 1.06 -13.45
N LEU A 731 23.69 1.53 -13.74
CA LEU A 731 24.91 0.74 -13.70
C LEU A 731 25.41 0.59 -12.26
N SER A 732 25.64 -0.65 -11.81
CA SER A 732 26.25 -0.94 -10.51
C SER A 732 26.98 -2.29 -10.50
N THR A 733 27.57 -2.64 -9.34
CA THR A 733 28.25 -3.91 -9.08
C THR A 733 27.27 -5.08 -9.09
N VAL A 734 27.71 -6.26 -9.46
CA VAL A 734 26.96 -7.52 -9.36
C VAL A 734 27.95 -8.64 -9.07
N PRO A 735 27.52 -9.78 -8.50
CA PRO A 735 28.42 -10.87 -8.14
C PRO A 735 29.26 -11.35 -9.32
N ILE A 736 30.54 -11.57 -9.06
CA ILE A 736 31.46 -12.10 -10.09
C ILE A 736 31.21 -13.59 -10.25
N THR A 737 30.76 -13.99 -11.44
CA THR A 737 30.48 -15.39 -11.77
C THR A 737 31.18 -15.80 -13.05
N PRO A 738 31.29 -17.10 -13.37
CA PRO A 738 31.78 -17.53 -14.68
C PRO A 738 30.98 -16.97 -15.87
N ARG A 739 29.74 -16.49 -15.65
CA ARG A 739 28.90 -15.84 -16.67
C ARG A 739 28.97 -14.32 -16.64
N ASN A 740 29.26 -13.71 -15.49
CA ASN A 740 29.49 -12.28 -15.35
C ASN A 740 30.86 -12.05 -14.71
N VAL A 741 31.86 -12.02 -15.57
CA VAL A 741 33.27 -11.98 -15.21
C VAL A 741 33.76 -10.57 -14.89
N ASP A 742 33.01 -9.55 -15.31
CA ASP A 742 33.37 -8.15 -15.10
C ASP A 742 32.85 -7.64 -13.76
N GLY A 743 31.78 -8.23 -13.22
CA GLY A 743 31.20 -7.84 -11.92
C GLY A 743 30.32 -6.59 -11.98
N TYR A 744 29.86 -6.18 -13.16
CA TYR A 744 28.97 -5.02 -13.31
C TYR A 744 27.72 -5.35 -14.13
N GLY A 745 26.64 -4.65 -13.86
CA GLY A 745 25.34 -4.86 -14.50
C GLY A 745 24.47 -3.61 -14.48
N ILE A 746 23.51 -3.57 -15.40
CA ILE A 746 22.50 -2.51 -15.49
C ILE A 746 21.16 -3.08 -15.05
N LEU A 747 20.51 -2.44 -14.10
CA LEU A 747 19.17 -2.80 -13.62
C LEU A 747 18.23 -1.58 -13.63
N ASN A 748 16.93 -1.89 -13.65
CA ASN A 748 15.84 -0.92 -13.58
C ASN A 748 14.98 -1.24 -12.34
N GLY A 749 14.55 -0.22 -11.61
CA GLY A 749 13.64 -0.38 -10.49
C GLY A 749 13.76 0.74 -9.46
N THR A 750 12.71 0.91 -8.65
CA THR A 750 12.76 1.70 -7.42
C THR A 750 13.76 1.12 -6.42
N SER A 751 14.07 -0.17 -6.52
CA SER A 751 15.17 -0.85 -5.82
C SER A 751 16.55 -0.28 -6.13
N MET A 752 16.74 0.34 -7.29
CA MET A 752 17.97 1.09 -7.66
C MET A 752 17.90 2.55 -7.21
N ALA A 753 16.70 3.12 -7.08
CA ALA A 753 16.50 4.49 -6.63
C ALA A 753 16.73 4.65 -5.11
N ALA A 754 16.19 3.74 -4.30
CA ALA A 754 16.36 3.72 -2.84
C ALA A 754 17.84 3.84 -2.37
N PRO A 755 18.79 3.04 -2.89
CA PRO A 755 20.18 3.10 -2.42
C PRO A 755 20.90 4.42 -2.74
N TYR A 756 20.48 5.16 -3.77
CA TYR A 756 21.00 6.51 -3.99
C TYR A 756 20.64 7.43 -2.82
N VAL A 757 19.41 7.33 -2.30
CA VAL A 757 18.95 8.11 -1.14
C VAL A 757 19.65 7.66 0.14
N ALA A 758 19.81 6.35 0.35
CA ALA A 758 20.59 5.83 1.48
C ALA A 758 22.04 6.37 1.48
N GLY A 759 22.67 6.42 0.31
CA GLY A 759 23.98 7.05 0.15
C GLY A 759 23.99 8.54 0.48
N VAL A 760 22.98 9.31 0.06
CA VAL A 760 22.86 10.74 0.42
C VAL A 760 22.71 10.92 1.93
N VAL A 761 21.89 10.10 2.58
CA VAL A 761 21.72 10.12 4.05
C VAL A 761 23.05 9.81 4.74
N ALA A 762 23.84 8.87 4.22
CA ALA A 762 25.19 8.62 4.76
C ALA A 762 26.13 9.83 4.64
N LEU A 763 26.03 10.62 3.55
CA LEU A 763 26.77 11.89 3.45
C LEU A 763 26.31 12.91 4.51
N MET A 764 24.99 12.98 4.77
CA MET A 764 24.41 13.86 5.79
C MET A 764 24.86 13.47 7.20
N LEU A 765 24.84 12.18 7.53
CA LEU A 765 25.24 11.66 8.84
C LEU A 765 26.75 11.82 9.09
N GLN A 766 27.59 11.66 8.07
CA GLN A 766 29.00 12.02 8.21
C GLN A 766 29.16 13.52 8.51
N ALA A 767 28.36 14.38 7.85
CA ALA A 767 28.41 15.82 8.04
C ALA A 767 27.91 16.26 9.42
N ASN A 768 26.90 15.57 9.95
CA ASN A 768 26.38 15.76 11.30
C ASN A 768 25.87 14.43 11.89
N PRO A 769 26.70 13.75 12.72
CA PRO A 769 26.33 12.45 13.29
C PRO A 769 25.21 12.48 14.34
N ASN A 770 24.73 13.65 14.74
CA ASN A 770 23.70 13.80 15.79
C ASN A 770 22.30 14.05 15.23
N LEU A 771 22.12 13.98 13.90
CA LEU A 771 20.80 14.16 13.30
C LEU A 771 19.87 13.04 13.74
N THR A 772 18.65 13.41 14.15
CA THR A 772 17.59 12.43 14.38
C THR A 772 16.98 11.99 13.03
N PRO A 773 16.33 10.83 12.96
CA PRO A 773 15.60 10.41 11.76
C PRO A 773 14.60 11.46 11.24
N ASP A 774 13.88 12.14 12.13
CA ASP A 774 12.94 13.20 11.73
C ASP A 774 13.65 14.42 11.11
N GLN A 775 14.83 14.81 11.62
CA GLN A 775 15.62 15.90 11.05
C GLN A 775 16.21 15.54 9.68
N ILE A 776 16.67 14.29 9.52
CA ILE A 776 17.16 13.79 8.23
C ILE A 776 16.03 13.90 7.20
N LEU A 777 14.84 13.41 7.54
CA LEU A 777 13.67 13.46 6.68
C LEU A 777 13.25 14.90 6.34
N GLU A 778 13.20 15.79 7.34
CA GLU A 778 12.87 17.21 7.14
C GLU A 778 13.84 17.82 6.12
N PHE A 779 15.15 17.61 6.29
CA PHE A 779 16.15 18.17 5.39
C PHE A 779 16.11 17.54 4.00
N LEU A 780 15.91 16.22 3.92
CA LEU A 780 15.83 15.48 2.66
C LEU A 780 14.64 15.97 1.82
N THR A 781 13.45 16.08 2.42
CA THR A 781 12.23 16.50 1.73
C THR A 781 12.22 18.00 1.41
N ALA A 782 12.70 18.85 2.33
CA ALA A 782 12.75 20.30 2.11
C ALA A 782 13.76 20.73 1.03
N THR A 783 14.77 19.90 0.75
CA THR A 783 15.82 20.20 -0.24
C THR A 783 15.64 19.45 -1.56
N ALA A 784 14.69 18.52 -1.64
CA ALA A 784 14.34 17.83 -2.87
C ALA A 784 13.78 18.80 -3.93
N LYS A 785 14.04 18.49 -5.21
CA LYS A 785 13.76 19.39 -6.34
C LYS A 785 12.71 18.78 -7.27
N ALA A 786 11.55 19.43 -7.35
CA ALA A 786 10.54 19.14 -8.36
C ALA A 786 10.92 19.64 -9.78
N GLU A 787 11.90 20.55 -9.88
CA GLU A 787 12.20 21.26 -11.14
C GLU A 787 12.72 20.31 -12.24
N GLY A 788 11.99 20.34 -13.36
CA GLY A 788 12.32 19.58 -14.57
C GLY A 788 11.94 18.11 -14.50
N ILE A 789 11.29 17.65 -13.43
CA ILE A 789 10.68 16.33 -13.41
C ILE A 789 9.48 16.35 -14.34
N THR A 790 9.46 15.40 -15.26
CA THR A 790 8.37 15.22 -16.20
C THR A 790 7.81 13.81 -16.05
N SER A 791 6.68 13.60 -16.67
CA SER A 791 5.90 12.38 -16.63
C SER A 791 6.10 11.56 -17.90
N GLU A 792 6.18 10.24 -17.71
CA GLU A 792 6.15 9.12 -18.67
C GLU A 792 7.04 9.16 -19.93
N VAL A 793 7.83 8.10 -20.04
CA VAL A 793 8.28 7.54 -21.33
C VAL A 793 7.35 6.37 -21.64
N ARG A 794 6.62 6.40 -22.76
CA ARG A 794 6.13 5.13 -23.33
C ARG A 794 7.38 4.37 -23.80
N GLU A 795 7.69 3.26 -23.14
CA GLU A 795 8.75 2.35 -23.58
C GLU A 795 8.47 1.95 -25.04
N THR A 796 9.41 2.25 -25.94
CA THR A 796 9.33 1.91 -27.37
C THR A 796 10.12 0.67 -27.70
#